data_AF-A0A3D5TNZ0-F1
#
_entry.id   AF-A0A3D5TNZ0-F1
#
_cell.length_a   1.000
_cell.length_b   1.000
_cell.length_c   1.000
_cell.angle_alpha   90.00
_cell.angle_beta   90.00
_cell.angle_gamma   90.00
#
_symmetry.space_group_name_H-M   'P 1'
#
loop_
_entity.id
_entity.type
_entity.pdbx_description
1 polymer ?
#
loop_
_entity_poly.entity_id
_entity_poly.type
_entity_poly.pdbx_seq_one_letter_code
_entity_poly.pdbx_strand_id
1 'polypeptide(L)'
;MKKMKSTVALVLALIMAFSAFTCASAAPASASDDAAIAKAVDTLADAENEGGTHADCRNGDCGHAPVVVVPGINHSPTYLYDENDEPVLDKDGKRIGGTLLILDTDNLVTVLLKKLAWPLVKMLATQTDSGFPKAVYETVCELFSIQKCDNEGKPINNLKTEKFGSLADMDKDRRDWAYRMIPMQKLTNIIGEDHVYFFTFNLVGSPMESAANLNEYIQQVKKATGHDKVNLLNVSLGGTIFTAYLDVYGHKDINQVVNAVAATDGSEIIADFLTRGEEGFRIDDEFLYHEYIPKIIAESNDTASLGYLLNLVIRIIPRQVFRDTLTAAMDGLSETLLVNCPQFWALVPSDRYDALCKKYLTDKDHAVLKAKTDRYHQAQLNLGKNILAAHAAGVKIDSIAGANLAFGDVEYSYFSIIKSALNTNSDGIIQLSSTTMGATGAAPGQKLPDSYKPAKAGYMSVDGSIDASTAILPDNTWIFIGQHHEAGNNDVVLTLACALFTDPELKDIHSKPDVWPQYNGTCRTKEIRRWLLPDAKAYRAKIDELPEDERPSAEQIAELDAAIAQGEEALNMTIADPEKADAAKARLTNILVELGQREPAKETSKAAFALEKACCALSLIALKTIGSQGYSDVTRVIIRFIIKFLGSVI
;
A
#
# COMPACT_ATOMS: atom_id res chain seq x y z
N MET A 1 -23.35 -30.96 -13.61
CA MET A 1 -22.20 -31.52 -12.83
C MET A 1 -20.82 -31.25 -13.45
N LYS A 2 -20.62 -31.18 -14.78
CA LYS A 2 -19.31 -30.80 -15.39
C LYS A 2 -18.97 -29.30 -15.26
N LYS A 3 -19.98 -28.41 -15.37
CA LYS A 3 -19.81 -26.94 -15.19
C LYS A 3 -19.50 -26.52 -13.74
N MET A 4 -20.10 -27.20 -12.75
CA MET A 4 -19.93 -26.87 -11.31
C MET A 4 -18.55 -27.22 -10.74
N LYS A 5 -17.85 -28.21 -11.34
CA LYS A 5 -16.47 -28.60 -10.96
C LYS A 5 -15.41 -27.63 -11.48
N SER A 6 -15.68 -26.94 -12.59
CA SER A 6 -14.80 -25.92 -13.20
C SER A 6 -14.83 -24.61 -12.40
N THR A 7 -16.01 -24.20 -11.93
CA THR A 7 -16.19 -22.97 -11.13
C THR A 7 -15.57 -23.07 -9.73
N VAL A 8 -15.69 -24.21 -9.04
CA VAL A 8 -15.06 -24.41 -7.71
C VAL A 8 -13.54 -24.47 -7.80
N ALA A 9 -13.00 -25.08 -8.85
CA ALA A 9 -11.57 -25.13 -9.14
C ALA A 9 -10.98 -23.75 -9.44
N LEU A 10 -11.69 -22.96 -10.26
CA LEU A 10 -11.33 -21.59 -10.59
C LEU A 10 -11.40 -20.71 -9.34
N VAL A 11 -12.41 -20.86 -8.48
CA VAL A 11 -12.51 -20.05 -7.26
C VAL A 11 -11.50 -20.46 -6.18
N LEU A 12 -11.09 -21.73 -6.08
CA LEU A 12 -10.00 -22.15 -5.19
C LEU A 12 -8.63 -21.64 -5.66
N ALA A 13 -8.35 -21.77 -6.96
CA ALA A 13 -7.15 -21.19 -7.57
C ALA A 13 -7.17 -19.66 -7.48
N LEU A 14 -8.34 -19.03 -7.62
CA LEU A 14 -8.54 -17.60 -7.41
C LEU A 14 -8.36 -17.24 -5.94
N ILE A 15 -8.99 -17.84 -4.92
CA ILE A 15 -8.77 -17.47 -3.51
C ILE A 15 -7.27 -17.55 -3.13
N MET A 16 -6.56 -18.56 -3.61
CA MET A 16 -5.14 -18.77 -3.32
C MET A 16 -4.21 -17.89 -4.18
N ALA A 17 -4.66 -17.50 -5.37
CA ALA A 17 -3.99 -16.50 -6.18
C ALA A 17 -4.40 -15.08 -5.74
N PHE A 18 -5.57 -14.84 -5.14
CA PHE A 18 -6.13 -13.54 -4.76
C PHE A 18 -5.32 -12.90 -3.63
N SER A 19 -4.74 -13.69 -2.72
CA SER A 19 -3.73 -13.19 -1.78
C SER A 19 -2.43 -12.71 -2.45
N ALA A 20 -2.18 -13.15 -3.68
CA ALA A 20 -1.09 -12.71 -4.56
C ALA A 20 -1.56 -11.64 -5.59
N PHE A 21 -2.85 -11.60 -5.93
CA PHE A 21 -3.44 -10.79 -7.01
C PHE A 21 -4.01 -9.45 -6.55
N THR A 22 -4.43 -9.29 -5.29
CA THR A 22 -4.89 -7.99 -4.78
C THR A 22 -3.77 -6.94 -4.71
N CYS A 23 -2.51 -7.36 -4.77
CA CYS A 23 -1.36 -6.48 -4.98
C CYS A 23 -1.16 -6.07 -6.46
N ALA A 24 -1.73 -6.81 -7.43
CA ALA A 24 -1.52 -6.56 -8.86
C ALA A 24 -2.70 -5.84 -9.54
N SER A 25 -3.93 -5.93 -9.00
CA SER A 25 -5.10 -5.24 -9.55
C SER A 25 -5.17 -3.74 -9.24
N ALA A 26 -4.15 -3.17 -8.58
CA ALA A 26 -3.95 -1.72 -8.45
C ALA A 26 -3.18 -1.10 -9.63
N ALA A 27 -3.00 -1.83 -10.74
CA ALA A 27 -2.43 -1.28 -11.96
C ALA A 27 -3.44 -0.31 -12.64
N PRO A 28 -3.09 0.97 -12.89
CA PRO A 28 -3.91 1.83 -13.71
C PRO A 28 -3.97 1.29 -15.15
N ALA A 29 -5.18 1.16 -15.68
CA ALA A 29 -5.41 1.03 -17.10
C ALA A 29 -4.83 2.25 -17.84
N SER A 30 -4.28 1.99 -19.04
CA SER A 30 -3.74 2.90 -20.07
C SER A 30 -2.56 3.81 -19.69
N ALA A 31 -1.36 3.40 -20.14
CA ALA A 31 -0.37 4.34 -20.68
C ALA A 31 -0.52 4.27 -22.21
N SER A 32 -0.83 5.40 -22.85
CA SER A 32 -1.02 5.53 -24.30
C SER A 32 0.23 6.04 -25.02
N ASP A 33 0.38 5.53 -26.25
CA ASP A 33 1.12 5.99 -27.44
C ASP A 33 2.67 6.01 -27.45
N ASP A 34 3.20 4.97 -28.10
CA ASP A 34 4.61 4.57 -28.27
C ASP A 34 5.50 5.47 -29.17
N ALA A 35 5.03 6.64 -29.60
CA ALA A 35 5.84 7.50 -30.48
C ALA A 35 6.82 8.42 -29.72
N ALA A 36 6.71 8.54 -28.39
CA ALA A 36 7.46 9.52 -27.59
C ALA A 36 8.74 8.99 -26.92
N ILE A 37 8.95 7.66 -26.88
CA ILE A 37 9.99 7.04 -26.04
C ILE A 37 11.39 7.16 -26.66
N ALA A 38 11.51 7.13 -27.99
CA ALA A 38 12.78 7.38 -28.66
C ALA A 38 13.29 8.82 -28.48
N LYS A 39 12.41 9.75 -28.06
CA LYS A 39 12.75 11.16 -27.83
C LYS A 39 13.16 11.47 -26.38
N ALA A 40 13.00 10.52 -25.45
CA ALA A 40 13.26 10.71 -24.02
C ALA A 40 14.70 10.39 -23.60
N VAL A 41 15.46 9.70 -24.45
CA VAL A 41 16.87 9.36 -24.20
C VAL A 41 17.82 10.48 -24.66
N ASP A 42 17.42 11.29 -25.65
CA ASP A 42 18.18 12.46 -26.11
C ASP A 42 17.89 13.74 -25.30
N THR A 43 16.72 13.88 -24.67
CA THR A 43 16.35 15.10 -23.92
C THR A 43 17.10 15.32 -22.60
N LEU A 44 17.80 14.32 -22.07
CA LEU A 44 18.66 14.50 -20.88
C LEU A 44 20.04 15.10 -21.24
N ALA A 45 20.42 15.10 -22.52
CA ALA A 45 21.65 15.73 -23.02
C ALA A 45 21.40 17.12 -23.62
N ASP A 46 20.19 17.39 -24.13
CA ASP A 46 19.87 18.61 -24.90
C ASP A 46 19.04 19.66 -24.13
N ALA A 47 19.01 19.62 -22.80
CA ALA A 47 18.37 20.66 -21.95
C ALA A 47 19.15 22.00 -21.94
N GLU A 48 19.82 22.35 -23.03
CA GLU A 48 20.28 23.70 -23.34
C GLU A 48 19.42 24.25 -24.50
N ASN A 49 18.38 25.00 -24.13
CA ASN A 49 17.48 25.75 -25.02
C ASN A 49 16.29 24.97 -25.60
N GLU A 50 15.17 24.93 -24.88
CA GLU A 50 13.87 25.39 -25.39
C GLU A 50 12.87 25.46 -24.22
N GLY A 51 12.32 26.65 -23.99
CA GLY A 51 11.64 27.03 -22.75
C GLY A 51 10.22 26.50 -22.62
N GLY A 52 10.03 25.60 -21.64
CA GLY A 52 8.90 25.75 -20.72
C GLY A 52 9.21 26.92 -19.78
N THR A 53 8.21 27.73 -19.42
CA THR A 53 8.39 28.85 -18.49
C THR A 53 8.64 28.31 -17.09
N HIS A 54 9.86 27.83 -16.81
CA HIS A 54 10.39 27.80 -15.46
C HIS A 54 10.24 29.21 -14.91
N ALA A 55 9.67 29.36 -13.72
CA ALA A 55 9.76 30.64 -13.03
C ALA A 55 11.25 31.01 -12.97
N ASP A 56 11.58 32.30 -13.11
CA ASP A 56 12.95 32.85 -13.15
C ASP A 56 13.69 32.67 -11.80
N CYS A 57 13.77 31.45 -11.27
CA CYS A 57 14.59 31.07 -10.12
C CYS A 57 16.02 30.71 -10.56
N ARG A 58 16.55 31.44 -11.56
CA ARG A 58 17.96 31.39 -11.92
C ARG A 58 18.75 32.09 -10.81
N ASN A 59 18.98 31.38 -9.69
CA ASN A 59 19.92 31.63 -8.58
C ASN A 59 19.42 31.12 -7.21
N GLY A 60 18.29 30.40 -7.14
CA GLY A 60 17.80 29.83 -5.87
C GLY A 60 17.13 30.81 -4.90
N ASP A 61 16.81 32.04 -5.34
CA ASP A 61 16.25 33.12 -4.51
C ASP A 61 14.71 33.19 -4.52
N CYS A 62 14.00 32.15 -4.98
CA CYS A 62 12.53 32.16 -5.13
C CYS A 62 11.74 31.83 -3.85
N GLY A 63 12.38 31.82 -2.68
CA GLY A 63 11.72 31.70 -1.37
C GLY A 63 11.27 30.28 -0.97
N HIS A 64 11.26 29.32 -1.90
CA HIS A 64 10.94 27.91 -1.63
C HIS A 64 11.99 26.97 -2.24
N ALA A 65 12.64 26.17 -1.39
CA ALA A 65 13.53 25.11 -1.86
C ALA A 65 12.73 24.05 -2.64
N PRO A 66 13.30 23.47 -3.71
CA PRO A 66 12.61 22.46 -4.52
C PRO A 66 12.32 21.22 -3.67
N VAL A 67 11.15 20.61 -3.89
CA VAL A 67 10.70 19.41 -3.18
C VAL A 67 10.93 18.19 -4.05
N VAL A 68 11.75 17.27 -3.57
CA VAL A 68 11.94 15.94 -4.15
C VAL A 68 11.00 14.96 -3.44
N VAL A 69 10.07 14.41 -4.20
CA VAL A 69 9.15 13.37 -3.75
C VAL A 69 9.86 12.03 -3.86
N VAL A 70 10.05 11.35 -2.74
CA VAL A 70 10.56 9.98 -2.66
C VAL A 70 9.37 9.07 -2.36
N PRO A 71 8.82 8.37 -3.37
CA PRO A 71 7.47 7.88 -3.27
C PRO A 71 7.40 6.46 -2.67
N GLY A 72 6.17 5.98 -2.48
CA GLY A 72 5.89 4.64 -1.94
C GLY A 72 6.13 3.49 -2.92
N ILE A 73 5.89 2.27 -2.42
CA ILE A 73 6.18 1.02 -3.13
C ILE A 73 5.43 0.88 -4.46
N ASN A 74 4.26 1.51 -4.64
CA ASN A 74 3.43 1.38 -5.84
C ASN A 74 3.60 2.55 -6.84
N HIS A 75 4.68 3.33 -6.75
CA HIS A 75 4.81 4.60 -7.49
C HIS A 75 6.07 4.68 -8.35
N SER A 76 6.73 3.55 -8.64
CA SER A 76 7.89 3.50 -9.54
C SER A 76 7.61 2.57 -10.73
N PRO A 77 7.07 3.09 -11.85
CA PRO A 77 6.77 2.30 -13.03
C PRO A 77 8.01 1.56 -13.53
N THR A 78 7.93 0.23 -13.58
CA THR A 78 9.05 -0.63 -13.97
C THR A 78 8.60 -1.63 -15.01
N TYR A 79 9.41 -1.81 -16.04
CA TYR A 79 9.06 -2.61 -17.20
C TYR A 79 10.16 -3.60 -17.54
N LEU A 80 9.74 -4.73 -18.13
CA LEU A 80 10.62 -5.79 -18.59
C LEU A 80 11.20 -5.45 -19.97
N TYR A 81 12.50 -5.69 -20.11
CA TYR A 81 13.26 -5.53 -21.34
C TYR A 81 13.92 -6.85 -21.73
N ASP A 82 14.14 -7.04 -23.03
CA ASP A 82 14.84 -8.20 -23.56
C ASP A 82 16.37 -8.03 -23.53
N GLU A 83 17.07 -9.00 -24.12
CA GLU A 83 18.53 -9.02 -24.24
C GLU A 83 19.11 -7.97 -25.19
N ASN A 84 18.29 -7.39 -26.08
CA ASN A 84 18.65 -6.30 -26.98
C ASN A 84 18.30 -4.93 -26.41
N ASP A 85 17.85 -4.90 -25.15
CA ASP A 85 17.45 -3.69 -24.46
C ASP A 85 16.18 -3.02 -25.03
N GLU A 86 15.32 -3.83 -25.67
CA GLU A 86 14.00 -3.44 -26.17
C GLU A 86 12.87 -3.83 -25.19
N PRO A 87 11.80 -3.04 -25.06
CA PRO A 87 10.68 -3.37 -24.18
C PRO A 87 9.99 -4.68 -24.59
N VAL A 88 9.75 -5.57 -23.63
CA VAL A 88 8.95 -6.78 -23.89
C VAL A 88 7.47 -6.40 -23.92
N LEU A 89 6.78 -6.78 -24.98
CA LEU A 89 5.37 -6.48 -25.21
C LEU A 89 4.48 -7.71 -25.00
N ASP A 90 3.27 -7.49 -24.51
CA ASP A 90 2.21 -8.49 -24.47
C ASP A 90 1.55 -8.69 -25.85
N LYS A 91 0.53 -9.57 -25.91
CA LYS A 91 -0.19 -9.91 -27.15
C LYS A 91 -0.91 -8.71 -27.78
N ASP A 92 -1.22 -7.69 -26.98
CA ASP A 92 -1.94 -6.48 -27.38
C ASP A 92 -0.96 -5.32 -27.70
N GLY A 93 0.35 -5.59 -27.66
CA GLY A 93 1.41 -4.63 -27.97
C GLY A 93 1.79 -3.74 -26.80
N LYS A 94 1.29 -3.98 -25.58
CA LYS A 94 1.59 -3.17 -24.40
C LYS A 94 2.81 -3.71 -23.67
N ARG A 95 3.65 -2.80 -23.15
CA ARG A 95 4.83 -3.15 -22.34
C ARG A 95 4.44 -3.98 -21.11
N ILE A 96 5.14 -5.10 -20.90
CA ILE A 96 5.02 -5.90 -19.70
C ILE A 96 5.69 -5.13 -18.55
N GLY A 97 4.90 -4.71 -17.58
CA GLY A 97 5.40 -3.90 -16.47
C GLY A 97 4.32 -3.57 -15.45
N GLY A 98 4.72 -2.85 -14.41
CA GLY A 98 3.86 -2.50 -13.30
C GLY A 98 4.58 -1.63 -12.29
N THR A 99 3.82 -1.19 -11.30
CA THR A 99 4.32 -0.29 -10.25
C THR A 99 4.53 -0.99 -8.91
N LEU A 100 4.06 -2.22 -8.72
CA LEU A 100 4.25 -3.01 -7.49
C LEU A 100 4.60 -4.45 -7.85
N LEU A 101 3.66 -5.18 -8.46
CA LEU A 101 3.86 -6.51 -9.00
C LEU A 101 3.80 -6.48 -10.53
N ILE A 102 4.70 -7.20 -11.18
CA ILE A 102 4.73 -7.39 -12.62
C ILE A 102 4.30 -8.83 -12.89
N LEU A 103 3.04 -9.00 -13.33
CA LEU A 103 2.45 -10.29 -13.67
C LEU A 103 2.03 -10.29 -15.14
N ASP A 104 2.27 -11.40 -15.84
CA ASP A 104 1.64 -11.66 -17.14
C ASP A 104 0.18 -12.08 -16.91
N THR A 105 -0.70 -11.08 -16.80
CA THR A 105 -2.12 -11.28 -16.52
C THR A 105 -2.86 -11.98 -17.66
N ASP A 106 -2.35 -11.88 -18.89
CA ASP A 106 -2.98 -12.46 -20.07
C ASP A 106 -2.86 -13.99 -20.11
N ASN A 107 -1.73 -14.52 -19.66
CA ASN A 107 -1.50 -15.96 -19.61
C ASN A 107 -1.90 -16.58 -18.27
N LEU A 108 -2.21 -15.78 -17.25
CA LEU A 108 -2.53 -16.23 -15.90
C LEU A 108 -3.55 -17.37 -15.83
N VAL A 109 -4.76 -17.16 -16.38
CA VAL A 109 -5.84 -18.15 -16.28
C VAL A 109 -5.43 -19.45 -16.98
N THR A 110 -4.70 -19.33 -18.08
CA THR A 110 -4.16 -20.47 -18.83
C THR A 110 -3.11 -21.22 -18.01
N VAL A 111 -2.19 -20.52 -17.36
CA VAL A 111 -1.16 -21.11 -16.48
C VAL A 111 -1.81 -21.85 -15.32
N LEU A 112 -2.75 -21.20 -14.61
CA LEU A 112 -3.49 -21.80 -13.49
C LEU A 112 -4.23 -23.06 -13.93
N LEU A 113 -4.96 -23.02 -15.04
CA LEU A 113 -5.70 -24.18 -15.53
C LEU A 113 -4.78 -25.32 -15.97
N LYS A 114 -3.70 -25.03 -16.70
CA LYS A 114 -2.75 -26.05 -17.17
C LYS A 114 -2.04 -26.74 -16.01
N LYS A 115 -1.62 -25.99 -14.99
CA LYS A 115 -0.84 -26.53 -13.87
C LYS A 115 -1.68 -27.12 -12.76
N LEU A 116 -2.81 -26.51 -12.41
CA LEU A 116 -3.55 -26.87 -11.20
C LEU A 116 -4.74 -27.80 -11.44
N ALA A 117 -5.34 -27.82 -12.64
CA ALA A 117 -6.59 -28.55 -12.87
C ALA A 117 -6.47 -30.06 -12.62
N TRP A 118 -5.43 -30.71 -13.17
CA TRP A 118 -5.25 -32.15 -12.98
C TRP A 118 -4.83 -32.52 -11.54
N PRO A 119 -3.84 -31.86 -10.92
CA PRO A 119 -3.52 -32.07 -9.51
C PRO A 119 -4.73 -31.86 -8.58
N LEU A 120 -5.56 -30.85 -8.84
CA LEU A 120 -6.79 -30.62 -8.09
C LEU A 120 -7.78 -31.77 -8.26
N VAL A 121 -8.05 -32.22 -9.49
CA VAL A 121 -8.97 -33.35 -9.74
C VAL A 121 -8.49 -34.61 -9.04
N LYS A 122 -7.18 -34.87 -9.08
CA LYS A 122 -6.56 -36.00 -8.40
C LYS A 122 -6.73 -35.89 -6.89
N MET A 123 -6.41 -34.73 -6.30
CA MET A 123 -6.58 -34.45 -4.87
C MET A 123 -8.04 -34.60 -4.43
N LEU A 124 -9.00 -34.07 -5.20
CA LEU A 124 -10.42 -34.21 -4.89
C LEU A 124 -10.90 -35.67 -5.01
N ALA A 125 -10.34 -36.47 -5.90
CA ALA A 125 -10.69 -37.88 -6.05
C ALA A 125 -10.09 -38.76 -4.93
N THR A 126 -8.84 -38.50 -4.53
CA THR A 126 -8.13 -39.29 -3.53
C THR A 126 -8.35 -38.80 -2.11
N GLN A 127 -8.77 -37.54 -1.95
CA GLN A 127 -8.88 -36.84 -0.66
C GLN A 127 -7.55 -36.91 0.12
N THR A 128 -6.43 -36.69 -0.58
CA THR A 128 -5.04 -36.60 -0.08
C THR A 128 -4.24 -35.64 -0.96
N ASP A 129 -3.12 -35.09 -0.47
CA ASP A 129 -2.25 -34.11 -1.17
C ASP A 129 -2.09 -34.43 -2.67
N SER A 130 -1.66 -35.65 -2.98
CA SER A 130 -1.54 -36.18 -4.36
C SER A 130 -0.75 -35.30 -5.35
N GLY A 131 -0.02 -34.29 -4.88
CA GLY A 131 0.79 -33.34 -5.66
C GLY A 131 0.18 -31.94 -5.79
N PHE A 132 -0.96 -31.64 -5.15
CA PHE A 132 -1.64 -30.35 -5.32
C PHE A 132 -0.88 -29.16 -4.68
N PRO A 133 -0.51 -29.19 -3.38
CA PRO A 133 0.39 -28.20 -2.78
C PRO A 133 1.65 -27.92 -3.60
N LYS A 134 2.34 -28.96 -4.07
CA LYS A 134 3.54 -28.80 -4.92
C LYS A 134 3.23 -28.05 -6.21
N ALA A 135 2.14 -28.40 -6.89
CA ALA A 135 1.73 -27.71 -8.12
C ALA A 135 1.39 -26.23 -7.85
N VAL A 136 0.80 -25.91 -6.68
CA VAL A 136 0.56 -24.53 -6.25
C VAL A 136 1.87 -23.79 -6.04
N TYR A 137 2.83 -24.35 -5.30
CA TYR A 137 4.16 -23.76 -5.15
C TYR A 137 4.81 -23.43 -6.49
N GLU A 138 4.90 -24.41 -7.40
CA GLU A 138 5.53 -24.22 -8.73
C GLU A 138 4.81 -23.19 -9.59
N THR A 139 3.49 -23.06 -9.41
CA THR A 139 2.69 -22.05 -10.11
C THR A 139 2.97 -20.66 -9.55
N VAL A 140 3.00 -20.49 -8.23
CA VAL A 140 3.32 -19.22 -7.60
C VAL A 140 4.73 -18.75 -7.99
N CYS A 141 5.73 -19.65 -7.98
CA CYS A 141 7.09 -19.30 -8.40
C CYS A 141 7.16 -18.81 -9.86
N GLU A 142 6.37 -19.40 -10.76
CA GLU A 142 6.30 -18.94 -12.17
C GLU A 142 5.64 -17.56 -12.27
N LEU A 143 4.52 -17.34 -11.58
CA LEU A 143 3.78 -16.08 -11.63
C LEU A 143 4.64 -14.89 -11.20
N PHE A 144 5.49 -15.08 -10.20
CA PHE A 144 6.34 -14.03 -9.65
C PHE A 144 7.76 -13.98 -10.24
N SER A 145 8.04 -14.80 -11.25
CA SER A 145 9.39 -14.95 -11.80
C SER A 145 9.96 -13.68 -12.44
N ILE A 146 9.12 -12.77 -12.93
CA ILE A 146 9.55 -11.51 -13.58
C ILE A 146 10.39 -10.65 -12.62
N GLN A 147 10.02 -10.63 -11.35
CA GLN A 147 10.67 -9.81 -10.31
C GLN A 147 11.66 -10.60 -9.45
N LYS A 148 12.01 -11.83 -9.86
CA LYS A 148 12.94 -12.69 -9.12
C LYS A 148 14.35 -12.12 -9.07
N CYS A 149 15.00 -12.26 -7.92
CA CYS A 149 16.42 -11.98 -7.72
C CYS A 149 17.24 -13.27 -7.56
N ASP A 150 18.51 -13.21 -7.96
CA ASP A 150 19.49 -14.26 -7.68
C ASP A 150 19.94 -14.23 -6.20
N ASN A 151 20.79 -15.18 -5.79
CA ASN A 151 21.26 -15.29 -4.41
C ASN A 151 22.17 -14.13 -3.96
N GLU A 152 22.61 -13.28 -4.88
CA GLU A 152 23.36 -12.05 -4.59
C GLU A 152 22.42 -10.83 -4.44
N GLY A 153 21.13 -11.02 -4.66
CA GLY A 153 20.13 -9.97 -4.65
C GLY A 153 20.19 -9.04 -5.85
N LYS A 154 20.54 -9.58 -7.02
CA LYS A 154 20.42 -8.87 -8.30
C LYS A 154 19.17 -9.38 -9.04
N PRO A 155 18.37 -8.49 -9.65
CA PRO A 155 17.27 -8.91 -10.52
C PRO A 155 17.78 -9.82 -11.64
N ILE A 156 17.12 -10.97 -11.83
CA ILE A 156 17.48 -11.93 -12.89
C ILE A 156 17.08 -11.37 -14.25
N ASN A 157 15.93 -10.71 -14.32
CA ASN A 157 15.41 -10.12 -15.53
C ASN A 157 15.86 -8.66 -15.68
N ASN A 158 15.96 -8.18 -16.92
CA ASN A 158 16.27 -6.81 -17.24
C ASN A 158 15.05 -5.91 -16.97
N LEU A 159 14.97 -5.40 -15.75
CA LEU A 159 13.91 -4.49 -15.31
C LEU A 159 14.42 -3.05 -15.32
N LYS A 160 13.73 -2.16 -16.04
CA LYS A 160 14.04 -0.73 -16.07
C LYS A 160 12.92 0.09 -15.48
N THR A 161 13.27 0.91 -14.50
CA THR A 161 12.37 1.87 -13.87
C THR A 161 12.38 3.17 -14.66
N GLU A 162 11.19 3.69 -14.96
CA GLU A 162 11.02 4.97 -15.65
C GLU A 162 11.47 6.12 -14.75
N LYS A 163 12.21 7.08 -15.31
CA LYS A 163 12.75 8.25 -14.59
C LYS A 163 12.00 9.51 -14.99
N PHE A 164 11.82 10.42 -14.04
CA PHE A 164 11.11 11.68 -14.27
C PHE A 164 11.91 12.90 -13.77
N GLY A 165 11.66 14.05 -14.40
CA GLY A 165 12.14 15.36 -13.97
C GLY A 165 11.16 16.04 -13.01
N SER A 166 11.02 17.35 -13.16
CA SER A 166 9.96 18.10 -12.46
C SER A 166 8.58 17.71 -12.99
N LEU A 167 7.51 18.01 -12.24
CA LEU A 167 6.14 17.81 -12.73
C LEU A 167 5.83 18.68 -13.96
N ALA A 168 6.51 19.83 -14.10
CA ALA A 168 6.39 20.68 -15.28
C ALA A 168 6.97 20.03 -16.55
N ASP A 169 7.99 19.17 -16.41
CA ASP A 169 8.64 18.47 -17.54
C ASP A 169 7.82 17.24 -18.01
N MET A 170 6.87 16.79 -17.19
CA MET A 170 6.00 15.67 -17.54
C MET A 170 4.93 16.09 -18.56
N ASP A 171 4.64 15.20 -19.50
CA ASP A 171 3.41 15.30 -20.28
C ASP A 171 2.17 15.19 -19.37
N LYS A 172 1.02 15.57 -19.92
CA LYS A 172 -0.24 15.62 -19.16
C LYS A 172 -0.60 14.28 -18.52
N ASP A 173 -0.41 13.17 -19.23
CA ASP A 173 -0.85 11.85 -18.75
C ASP A 173 0.03 11.36 -17.58
N ARG A 174 1.34 11.57 -17.69
CA ARG A 174 2.30 11.28 -16.60
C ARG A 174 2.10 12.19 -15.40
N ARG A 175 1.87 13.48 -15.62
CA ARG A 175 1.58 14.43 -14.53
C ARG A 175 0.27 14.09 -13.82
N ASP A 176 -0.78 13.79 -14.57
CA ASP A 176 -2.06 13.34 -14.00
C ASP A 176 -1.90 12.01 -13.25
N TRP A 177 -1.05 11.10 -13.73
CA TRP A 177 -0.69 9.88 -13.00
C TRP A 177 0.00 10.20 -11.67
N ALA A 178 1.00 11.08 -11.67
CA ALA A 178 1.71 11.47 -10.45
C ALA A 178 0.75 12.05 -9.41
N TYR A 179 -0.16 12.95 -9.82
CA TYR A 179 -1.18 13.51 -8.94
C TYR A 179 -2.24 12.51 -8.44
N ARG A 180 -2.53 11.46 -9.20
CA ARG A 180 -3.41 10.37 -8.73
C ARG A 180 -2.74 9.52 -7.66
N MET A 181 -1.43 9.31 -7.79
CA MET A 181 -0.63 8.50 -6.87
C MET A 181 -0.33 9.26 -5.58
N ILE A 182 0.16 10.50 -5.71
CA ILE A 182 0.48 11.39 -4.60
C ILE A 182 -0.20 12.74 -4.90
N PRO A 183 -1.34 13.05 -4.25
CA PRO A 183 -2.02 14.31 -4.44
C PRO A 183 -1.17 15.46 -3.87
N MET A 184 -0.72 16.36 -4.75
CA MET A 184 0.21 17.44 -4.42
C MET A 184 -0.25 18.81 -4.94
N GLN A 185 -1.47 18.90 -5.49
CA GLN A 185 -1.99 20.13 -6.09
C GLN A 185 -1.97 21.30 -5.12
N LYS A 186 -2.24 21.07 -3.81
CA LYS A 186 -2.16 22.11 -2.79
C LYS A 186 -0.75 22.71 -2.69
N LEU A 187 0.28 21.88 -2.81
CA LEU A 187 1.68 22.29 -2.77
C LEU A 187 2.10 22.96 -4.09
N THR A 188 1.82 22.33 -5.24
CA THR A 188 2.22 22.85 -6.55
C THR A 188 1.51 24.16 -6.91
N ASN A 189 0.30 24.39 -6.40
CA ASN A 189 -0.39 25.68 -6.52
C ASN A 189 0.34 26.83 -5.79
N ILE A 190 1.22 26.53 -4.83
CA ILE A 190 1.99 27.52 -4.06
C ILE A 190 3.39 27.66 -4.65
N ILE A 191 4.11 26.55 -4.85
CA ILE A 191 5.53 26.59 -5.21
C ILE A 191 5.80 26.35 -6.70
N GLY A 192 4.80 25.97 -7.48
CA GLY A 192 4.93 25.64 -8.90
C GLY A 192 5.26 24.15 -9.16
N GLU A 193 4.82 23.65 -10.31
CA GLU A 193 5.11 22.28 -10.77
C GLU A 193 6.59 22.08 -11.16
N ASP A 194 7.29 23.17 -11.49
CA ASP A 194 8.72 23.21 -11.79
C ASP A 194 9.61 23.10 -10.53
N HIS A 195 9.02 23.24 -9.34
CA HIS A 195 9.69 23.07 -8.04
C HIS A 195 9.37 21.75 -7.34
N VAL A 196 8.58 20.88 -7.96
CA VAL A 196 8.27 19.54 -7.44
C VAL A 196 8.83 18.49 -8.38
N TYR A 197 9.73 17.67 -7.87
CA TYR A 197 10.48 16.65 -8.60
C TYR A 197 10.08 15.26 -8.13
N PHE A 198 9.79 14.36 -9.06
CA PHE A 198 9.28 13.02 -8.74
C PHE A 198 10.36 11.96 -8.96
N PHE A 199 10.97 11.51 -7.87
CA PHE A 199 11.99 10.45 -7.92
C PHE A 199 11.35 9.07 -8.07
N THR A 200 12.04 8.14 -8.72
CA THR A 200 11.65 6.74 -8.85
C THR A 200 12.84 5.83 -8.62
N PHE A 201 12.59 4.60 -8.18
CA PHE A 201 13.64 3.63 -7.88
C PHE A 201 13.19 2.20 -8.12
N ASN A 202 14.15 1.30 -8.27
CA ASN A 202 13.88 -0.12 -8.50
C ASN A 202 13.40 -0.80 -7.22
N LEU A 203 12.20 -1.37 -7.26
CA LEU A 203 11.54 -2.02 -6.14
C LEU A 203 12.13 -3.39 -5.75
N VAL A 204 12.90 -4.00 -6.64
CA VAL A 204 13.61 -5.27 -6.37
C VAL A 204 15.12 -5.10 -6.34
N GLY A 205 15.59 -3.86 -6.23
CA GLY A 205 17.02 -3.51 -6.17
C GLY A 205 17.56 -3.39 -4.75
N SER A 206 18.77 -2.82 -4.63
CA SER A 206 19.37 -2.47 -3.34
C SER A 206 18.88 -1.10 -2.86
N PRO A 207 18.39 -0.95 -1.62
CA PRO A 207 18.03 0.36 -1.07
C PRO A 207 19.23 1.30 -0.99
N MET A 208 20.44 0.76 -0.84
CA MET A 208 21.68 1.54 -0.82
C MET A 208 22.04 2.11 -2.20
N GLU A 209 21.74 1.35 -3.28
CA GLU A 209 21.88 1.85 -4.65
C GLU A 209 20.81 2.89 -4.96
N SER A 210 19.57 2.66 -4.52
CA SER A 210 18.48 3.64 -4.61
C SER A 210 18.82 4.94 -3.88
N ALA A 211 19.50 4.88 -2.73
CA ALA A 211 20.01 6.06 -2.03
C ALA A 211 21.11 6.78 -2.81
N ALA A 212 21.99 6.06 -3.51
CA ALA A 212 22.97 6.66 -4.40
C ALA A 212 22.31 7.38 -5.59
N ASN A 213 21.32 6.74 -6.21
CA ASN A 213 20.51 7.33 -7.28
C ASN A 213 19.75 8.57 -6.78
N LEU A 214 19.20 8.54 -5.57
CA LEU A 214 18.56 9.71 -4.96
C LEU A 214 19.57 10.85 -4.76
N ASN A 215 20.78 10.54 -4.31
CA ASN A 215 21.82 11.56 -4.17
C ASN A 215 22.17 12.21 -5.51
N GLU A 216 22.37 11.42 -6.57
CA GLU A 216 22.60 11.95 -7.93
C GLU A 216 21.43 12.82 -8.40
N TYR A 217 20.20 12.37 -8.17
CA TYR A 217 18.99 13.11 -8.50
C TYR A 217 18.92 14.45 -7.76
N ILE A 218 19.23 14.48 -6.47
CA ILE A 218 19.30 15.72 -5.67
C ILE A 218 20.34 16.68 -6.23
N GLN A 219 21.52 16.20 -6.65
CA GLN A 219 22.53 17.06 -7.27
C GLN A 219 22.03 17.65 -8.61
N GLN A 220 21.29 16.86 -9.39
CA GLN A 220 20.68 17.33 -10.64
C GLN A 220 19.61 18.41 -10.36
N VAL A 221 18.74 18.20 -9.38
CA VAL A 221 17.71 19.19 -8.96
C VAL A 221 18.35 20.48 -8.49
N LYS A 222 19.38 20.39 -7.63
CA LYS A 222 20.15 21.57 -7.18
C LYS A 222 20.77 22.33 -8.35
N LYS A 223 21.37 21.62 -9.31
CA LYS A 223 21.94 22.23 -10.52
C LYS A 223 20.88 22.90 -11.39
N ALA A 224 19.74 22.23 -11.60
CA ALA A 224 18.65 22.74 -12.44
C ALA A 224 17.98 23.99 -11.85
N THR A 225 17.85 24.03 -10.53
CA THR A 225 17.14 25.11 -9.82
C THR A 225 18.05 26.19 -9.23
N GLY A 226 19.37 25.96 -9.20
CA GLY A 226 20.34 26.85 -8.57
C GLY A 226 20.32 26.85 -7.03
N HIS A 227 19.58 25.96 -6.38
CA HIS A 227 19.50 25.89 -4.91
C HIS A 227 20.64 25.07 -4.29
N ASP A 228 21.05 25.46 -3.08
CA ASP A 228 22.06 24.74 -2.28
C ASP A 228 21.50 23.48 -1.60
N LYS A 229 20.19 23.41 -1.38
CA LYS A 229 19.53 22.33 -0.66
C LYS A 229 18.15 22.05 -1.25
N VAL A 230 17.64 20.86 -0.97
CA VAL A 230 16.29 20.43 -1.35
C VAL A 230 15.45 20.10 -0.12
N ASN A 231 14.14 20.09 -0.30
CA ASN A 231 13.18 19.50 0.60
C ASN A 231 12.87 18.06 0.16
N LEU A 232 12.64 17.14 1.09
CA LEU A 232 12.21 15.76 0.79
C LEU A 232 10.79 15.53 1.29
N LEU A 233 9.93 15.01 0.42
CA LEU A 233 8.66 14.40 0.80
C LEU A 233 8.78 12.88 0.67
N ASN A 234 8.99 12.19 1.78
CA ASN A 234 9.09 10.75 1.80
C ASN A 234 7.71 10.15 2.06
N VAL A 235 7.24 9.31 1.16
CA VAL A 235 5.93 8.66 1.28
C VAL A 235 6.13 7.15 1.37
N SER A 236 5.56 6.50 2.39
CA SER A 236 5.61 5.03 2.51
C SER A 236 7.06 4.50 2.35
N LEU A 237 7.33 3.60 1.40
CA LEU A 237 8.67 3.06 1.11
C LEU A 237 9.77 4.12 0.89
N GLY A 238 9.42 5.35 0.52
CA GLY A 238 10.39 6.45 0.45
C GLY A 238 11.15 6.68 1.75
N GLY A 239 10.54 6.36 2.90
CA GLY A 239 11.22 6.36 4.21
C GLY A 239 12.42 5.42 4.28
N THR A 240 12.33 4.26 3.64
CA THR A 240 13.44 3.27 3.57
C THR A 240 14.61 3.84 2.77
N ILE A 241 14.33 4.48 1.63
CA ILE A 241 15.38 5.10 0.81
C ILE A 241 16.00 6.29 1.54
N PHE A 242 15.19 7.07 2.26
CA PHE A 242 15.67 8.15 3.10
C PHE A 242 16.57 7.66 4.25
N THR A 243 16.21 6.58 4.95
CA THR A 243 17.06 5.96 5.98
C THR A 243 18.44 5.60 5.42
N ALA A 244 18.48 4.95 4.24
CA ALA A 244 19.74 4.63 3.57
C ALA A 244 20.52 5.89 3.12
N TYR A 245 19.83 6.89 2.57
CA TYR A 245 20.43 8.15 2.12
C TYR A 245 21.09 8.89 3.28
N LEU A 246 20.37 9.07 4.39
CA LEU A 246 20.85 9.84 5.53
C LEU A 246 22.10 9.20 6.15
N ASP A 247 22.15 7.86 6.16
CA ASP A 247 23.31 7.12 6.69
C ASP A 247 24.56 7.21 5.81
N VAL A 248 24.40 7.27 4.47
CA VAL A 248 25.54 7.35 3.54
C VAL A 248 25.99 8.79 3.27
N TYR A 249 25.04 9.68 2.99
CA TYR A 249 25.30 11.01 2.45
C TYR A 249 25.09 12.12 3.49
N GLY A 250 24.50 11.80 4.64
CA GLY A 250 24.19 12.78 5.68
C GLY A 250 23.11 13.76 5.25
N HIS A 251 23.19 14.98 5.76
CA HIS A 251 22.11 15.97 5.68
C HIS A 251 22.58 17.31 5.09
N LYS A 252 23.74 17.34 4.43
CA LYS A 252 24.35 18.58 3.90
C LYS A 252 23.50 19.22 2.80
N ASP A 253 22.84 18.40 1.99
CA ASP A 253 22.04 18.83 0.83
C ASP A 253 20.55 18.96 1.17
N ILE A 254 20.18 18.75 2.44
CA ILE A 254 18.78 18.68 2.89
C ILE A 254 18.45 19.93 3.71
N ASN A 255 17.34 20.58 3.35
CA ASN A 255 16.76 21.71 4.07
C ASN A 255 15.65 21.25 5.02
N GLN A 256 14.69 20.49 4.50
CA GLN A 256 13.55 19.97 5.25
C GLN A 256 13.13 18.59 4.76
N VAL A 257 12.54 17.79 5.65
CA VAL A 257 11.99 16.46 5.37
C VAL A 257 10.59 16.38 5.96
N VAL A 258 9.62 15.93 5.16
CA VAL A 258 8.30 15.49 5.64
C VAL A 258 8.16 14.01 5.33
N ASN A 259 8.03 13.20 6.37
CA ASN A 259 7.77 11.77 6.30
C ASN A 259 6.26 11.54 6.43
N ALA A 260 5.58 11.24 5.33
CA ALA A 260 4.16 10.89 5.32
C ALA A 260 4.00 9.37 5.28
N VAL A 261 3.48 8.78 6.38
CA VAL A 261 3.30 7.34 6.57
C VAL A 261 4.53 6.52 6.15
N ALA A 262 5.73 7.04 6.45
CA ALA A 262 6.98 6.55 5.86
C ALA A 262 7.54 5.30 6.57
N ALA A 263 8.01 4.32 5.79
CA ALA A 263 8.60 3.07 6.26
C ALA A 263 10.06 3.26 6.71
N THR A 264 10.31 4.01 7.79
CA THR A 264 11.69 4.30 8.21
C THR A 264 12.37 3.12 8.90
N ASP A 265 11.59 2.23 9.54
CA ASP A 265 12.06 0.98 10.16
C ASP A 265 11.21 -0.23 9.71
N GLY A 266 10.85 -0.26 8.41
CA GLY A 266 10.17 -1.40 7.79
C GLY A 266 8.71 -1.61 8.22
N SER A 267 8.18 -2.80 7.95
CA SER A 267 6.82 -3.24 8.24
C SER A 267 6.79 -4.69 8.75
N GLU A 268 6.04 -4.95 9.82
CA GLU A 268 5.83 -6.31 10.36
C GLU A 268 5.23 -7.28 9.33
N ILE A 269 4.53 -6.78 8.31
CA ILE A 269 4.04 -7.60 7.19
C ILE A 269 5.18 -8.44 6.62
N ILE A 270 6.31 -7.83 6.28
CA ILE A 270 7.42 -8.54 5.61
C ILE A 270 8.13 -9.49 6.59
N ALA A 271 8.28 -9.09 7.86
CA ALA A 271 8.86 -9.95 8.88
C ALA A 271 8.01 -11.20 9.13
N ASP A 272 6.69 -11.08 9.14
CA ASP A 272 5.77 -12.21 9.31
C ASP A 272 5.74 -13.13 8.08
N PHE A 273 5.80 -12.56 6.87
CA PHE A 273 5.97 -13.34 5.63
C PHE A 273 7.28 -14.16 5.62
N LEU A 274 8.37 -13.63 6.17
CA LEU A 274 9.64 -14.37 6.32
C LEU A 274 9.65 -15.28 7.55
N THR A 275 8.88 -14.98 8.60
CA THR A 275 8.76 -15.87 9.76
C THR A 275 8.07 -17.18 9.37
N ARG A 276 7.03 -17.10 8.53
CA ARG A 276 6.23 -18.23 8.02
C ARG A 276 5.51 -19.02 9.13
N GLY A 277 4.66 -19.96 8.73
CA GLY A 277 3.95 -20.90 9.62
C GLY A 277 3.01 -20.23 10.64
N GLU A 278 2.69 -20.94 11.73
CA GLU A 278 1.80 -20.45 12.81
C GLU A 278 2.42 -19.29 13.63
N GLU A 279 3.74 -19.09 13.52
CA GLU A 279 4.46 -17.98 14.15
C GLU A 279 4.32 -16.67 13.36
N GLY A 280 4.35 -16.74 12.03
CA GLY A 280 4.17 -15.57 11.15
C GLY A 280 2.71 -15.32 10.72
N PHE A 281 1.84 -16.33 10.75
CA PHE A 281 0.47 -16.22 10.23
C PHE A 281 -0.60 -16.63 11.23
N ARG A 282 -1.74 -15.95 11.16
CA ARG A 282 -3.02 -16.30 11.78
C ARG A 282 -3.69 -17.39 10.96
N ILE A 283 -3.35 -18.63 11.28
CA ILE A 283 -3.97 -19.82 10.67
C ILE A 283 -4.76 -20.66 11.69
N ASP A 284 -5.20 -20.00 12.77
CA ASP A 284 -6.16 -20.59 13.68
C ASP A 284 -7.49 -20.88 12.96
N ASP A 285 -8.19 -21.90 13.46
CA ASP A 285 -9.29 -22.51 12.73
C ASP A 285 -10.50 -21.57 12.58
N GLU A 286 -10.77 -20.73 13.58
CA GLU A 286 -11.88 -19.78 13.53
C GLU A 286 -11.60 -18.69 12.51
N PHE A 287 -10.44 -18.05 12.58
CA PHE A 287 -10.07 -17.02 11.63
C PHE A 287 -10.02 -17.56 10.20
N LEU A 288 -9.33 -18.67 9.96
CA LEU A 288 -9.10 -19.18 8.61
C LEU A 288 -10.38 -19.74 7.94
N TYR A 289 -11.23 -20.46 8.70
CA TYR A 289 -12.42 -21.14 8.13
C TYR A 289 -13.73 -20.39 8.34
N HIS A 290 -13.70 -19.19 8.91
CA HIS A 290 -14.89 -18.36 9.09
C HIS A 290 -14.69 -16.88 8.81
N GLU A 291 -13.57 -16.25 9.21
CA GLU A 291 -13.43 -14.79 9.14
C GLU A 291 -12.67 -14.31 7.90
N TYR A 292 -11.53 -14.94 7.60
CA TYR A 292 -10.56 -14.44 6.62
C TYR A 292 -11.12 -14.37 5.19
N ILE A 293 -11.67 -15.48 4.67
CA ILE A 293 -12.19 -15.53 3.30
C ILE A 293 -13.36 -14.54 3.08
N PRO A 294 -14.35 -14.44 3.99
CA PRO A 294 -15.37 -13.40 3.90
C PRO A 294 -14.81 -11.99 3.93
N LYS A 295 -13.82 -11.71 4.80
CA LYS A 295 -13.17 -10.40 4.88
C LYS A 295 -12.55 -10.00 3.53
N ILE A 296 -11.73 -10.87 2.92
CA ILE A 296 -11.08 -10.57 1.63
C ILE A 296 -12.06 -10.47 0.45
N ILE A 297 -13.13 -11.28 0.45
CA ILE A 297 -14.10 -11.28 -0.65
C ILE A 297 -15.02 -10.05 -0.58
N ALA A 298 -15.36 -9.60 0.63
CA ALA A 298 -16.21 -8.43 0.84
C ALA A 298 -15.58 -7.14 0.29
N GLU A 299 -14.26 -6.99 0.41
CA GLU A 299 -13.52 -5.85 -0.14
C GLU A 299 -13.69 -5.71 -1.67
N SER A 300 -13.88 -6.82 -2.39
CA SER A 300 -14.04 -6.81 -3.86
C SER A 300 -15.48 -6.98 -4.37
N ASN A 301 -16.47 -7.29 -3.52
CA ASN A 301 -17.82 -7.70 -3.95
C ASN A 301 -18.98 -7.03 -3.19
N ASP A 302 -18.71 -5.95 -2.44
CA ASP A 302 -19.65 -5.19 -1.59
C ASP A 302 -20.39 -6.02 -0.52
N THR A 303 -20.26 -7.35 -0.51
CA THR A 303 -20.90 -8.29 0.41
C THR A 303 -19.98 -9.45 0.76
N ALA A 304 -20.12 -9.98 1.97
CA ALA A 304 -19.35 -11.12 2.47
C ALA A 304 -19.96 -12.49 2.09
N SER A 305 -21.17 -12.48 1.51
CA SER A 305 -21.98 -13.67 1.24
C SER A 305 -21.24 -14.76 0.45
N LEU A 306 -20.55 -14.37 -0.62
CA LEU A 306 -19.75 -15.28 -1.44
C LEU A 306 -18.60 -15.88 -0.62
N GLY A 307 -17.90 -15.09 0.19
CA GLY A 307 -16.81 -15.60 1.02
C GLY A 307 -17.28 -16.63 2.04
N TYR A 308 -18.46 -16.43 2.65
CA TYR A 308 -19.05 -17.42 3.56
C TYR A 308 -19.43 -18.72 2.84
N LEU A 309 -19.96 -18.63 1.61
CA LEU A 309 -20.21 -19.81 0.79
C LEU A 309 -18.92 -20.54 0.44
N LEU A 310 -17.85 -19.80 0.14
CA LEU A 310 -16.55 -20.37 -0.16
C LEU A 310 -15.96 -21.10 1.03
N ASN A 311 -16.12 -20.58 2.26
CA ASN A 311 -15.75 -21.30 3.49
C ASN A 311 -16.43 -22.68 3.62
N LEU A 312 -17.65 -22.85 3.09
CA LEU A 312 -18.32 -24.15 3.05
C LEU A 312 -17.71 -25.05 1.97
N VAL A 313 -17.45 -24.50 0.78
CA VAL A 313 -16.93 -25.24 -0.37
C VAL A 313 -15.49 -25.72 -0.14
N ILE A 314 -14.62 -24.90 0.45
CA ILE A 314 -13.21 -25.27 0.69
C ILE A 314 -13.07 -26.49 1.60
N ARG A 315 -14.08 -26.79 2.43
CA ARG A 315 -14.10 -27.97 3.32
C ARG A 315 -14.24 -29.29 2.56
N ILE A 316 -14.44 -29.28 1.24
CA ILE A 316 -14.27 -30.48 0.41
C ILE A 316 -12.79 -30.91 0.37
N ILE A 317 -11.87 -29.98 0.65
CA ILE A 317 -10.44 -30.27 0.76
C ILE A 317 -10.15 -30.76 2.19
N PRO A 318 -9.39 -31.86 2.35
CA PRO A 318 -8.93 -32.29 3.67
C PRO A 318 -8.15 -31.17 4.38
N ARG A 319 -8.33 -31.02 5.69
CA ARG A 319 -7.72 -29.93 6.47
C ARG A 319 -6.23 -29.79 6.25
N GLN A 320 -5.50 -30.91 6.32
CA GLN A 320 -4.05 -30.91 6.16
C GLN A 320 -3.65 -30.47 4.76
N VAL A 321 -4.34 -30.97 3.73
CA VAL A 321 -4.04 -30.60 2.33
C VAL A 321 -4.29 -29.11 2.10
N PHE A 322 -5.35 -28.54 2.67
CA PHE A 322 -5.61 -27.11 2.59
C PHE A 322 -4.49 -26.29 3.27
N ARG A 323 -4.10 -26.65 4.49
CA ARG A 323 -2.99 -26.00 5.21
C ARG A 323 -1.67 -26.11 4.44
N ASP A 324 -1.33 -27.31 3.94
CA ASP A 324 -0.11 -27.53 3.14
C ASP A 324 -0.13 -26.71 1.85
N THR A 325 -1.32 -26.54 1.24
CA THR A 325 -1.47 -25.72 0.03
C THR A 325 -1.23 -24.24 0.32
N LEU A 326 -1.76 -23.72 1.44
CA LEU A 326 -1.49 -22.34 1.86
C LEU A 326 -0.01 -22.13 2.13
N THR A 327 0.62 -23.04 2.88
CA THR A 327 2.07 -23.01 3.14
C THR A 327 2.86 -23.03 1.84
N ALA A 328 2.53 -23.91 0.91
CA ALA A 328 3.19 -24.00 -0.39
C ALA A 328 3.08 -22.72 -1.23
N ALA A 329 1.91 -22.05 -1.19
CA ALA A 329 1.74 -20.76 -1.86
C ALA A 329 2.61 -19.66 -1.22
N MET A 330 2.63 -19.60 0.12
CA MET A 330 3.44 -18.63 0.87
C MET A 330 4.95 -18.86 0.68
N ASP A 331 5.38 -20.13 0.67
CA ASP A 331 6.77 -20.50 0.38
C ASP A 331 7.18 -20.09 -1.04
N GLY A 332 6.34 -20.37 -2.04
CA GLY A 332 6.63 -20.00 -3.43
C GLY A 332 6.76 -18.49 -3.63
N LEU A 333 5.90 -17.70 -2.97
CA LEU A 333 5.99 -16.24 -2.96
C LEU A 333 7.28 -15.77 -2.27
N SER A 334 7.53 -16.28 -1.06
CA SER A 334 8.65 -15.86 -0.23
C SER A 334 10.00 -16.19 -0.89
N GLU A 335 10.16 -17.39 -1.43
CA GLU A 335 11.42 -17.83 -2.07
C GLU A 335 11.66 -17.17 -3.43
N THR A 336 10.60 -16.78 -4.13
CA THR A 336 10.73 -16.14 -5.45
C THR A 336 10.96 -14.64 -5.34
N LEU A 337 10.24 -13.95 -4.45
CA LEU A 337 10.28 -12.49 -4.36
C LEU A 337 11.01 -11.94 -3.16
N LEU A 338 10.85 -12.55 -1.98
CA LEU A 338 11.22 -11.89 -0.72
C LEU A 338 12.65 -12.23 -0.29
N VAL A 339 12.96 -13.52 -0.18
CA VAL A 339 14.22 -14.00 0.43
C VAL A 339 15.45 -13.44 -0.27
N ASN A 340 15.42 -13.35 -1.61
CA ASN A 340 16.56 -12.92 -2.39
C ASN A 340 16.55 -11.42 -2.72
N CYS A 341 15.60 -10.63 -2.22
CA CYS A 341 15.46 -9.22 -2.61
C CYS A 341 15.93 -8.27 -1.48
N PRO A 342 17.02 -7.51 -1.67
CA PRO A 342 17.52 -6.60 -0.64
C PRO A 342 16.49 -5.54 -0.21
N GLN A 343 15.66 -5.03 -1.13
CA GLN A 343 14.62 -4.05 -0.81
C GLN A 343 13.55 -4.62 0.14
N PHE A 344 13.18 -5.90 0.01
CA PHE A 344 12.23 -6.50 0.95
C PHE A 344 12.88 -6.75 2.32
N TRP A 345 14.16 -7.10 2.37
CA TRP A 345 14.90 -7.13 3.64
C TRP A 345 14.98 -5.76 4.32
N ALA A 346 15.02 -4.67 3.54
CA ALA A 346 14.97 -3.31 4.06
C ALA A 346 13.64 -2.95 4.73
N LEU A 347 12.59 -3.72 4.44
CA LEU A 347 11.28 -3.61 5.07
C LEU A 347 11.12 -4.54 6.27
N VAL A 348 12.13 -5.33 6.65
CA VAL A 348 12.11 -6.07 7.91
C VAL A 348 12.43 -5.08 9.04
N PRO A 349 11.57 -4.96 10.07
CA PRO A 349 11.86 -4.13 11.23
C PRO A 349 13.19 -4.53 11.88
N SER A 350 13.93 -3.53 12.34
CA SER A 350 15.31 -3.71 12.80
C SER A 350 15.45 -4.77 13.89
N ASP A 351 14.48 -4.87 14.80
CA ASP A 351 14.45 -5.85 15.90
C ASP A 351 14.14 -7.29 15.46
N ARG A 352 13.59 -7.48 14.26
CA ARG A 352 13.32 -8.80 13.65
C ARG A 352 14.43 -9.27 12.71
N TYR A 353 15.31 -8.36 12.27
CA TYR A 353 16.31 -8.63 11.25
C TYR A 353 17.26 -9.79 11.61
N ASP A 354 17.92 -9.75 12.76
CA ASP A 354 18.96 -10.72 13.13
C ASP A 354 18.46 -12.17 13.14
N ALA A 355 17.26 -12.39 13.68
CA ALA A 355 16.65 -13.71 13.75
C ALA A 355 16.32 -14.25 12.35
N LEU A 356 15.79 -13.40 11.47
CA LEU A 356 15.44 -13.77 10.10
C LEU A 356 16.69 -13.94 9.22
N CYS A 357 17.68 -13.06 9.36
CA CYS A 357 18.96 -13.17 8.67
C CYS A 357 19.64 -14.50 9.01
N LYS A 358 19.64 -14.90 10.30
CA LYS A 358 20.17 -16.20 10.74
C LYS A 358 19.46 -17.39 10.10
N LYS A 359 18.16 -17.26 9.82
CA LYS A 359 17.34 -18.32 9.22
C LYS A 359 17.61 -18.49 7.72
N TYR A 360 17.88 -17.40 6.99
CA TYR A 360 17.89 -17.43 5.52
C TYR A 360 19.23 -17.12 4.85
N LEU A 361 20.11 -16.34 5.47
CA LEU A 361 21.26 -15.71 4.79
C LEU A 361 22.63 -16.15 5.33
N THR A 362 22.70 -17.25 6.10
CA THR A 362 23.96 -17.71 6.72
C THR A 362 24.77 -18.69 5.87
N ASP A 363 24.18 -19.25 4.82
CA ASP A 363 24.92 -20.11 3.90
C ASP A 363 25.85 -19.29 2.99
N LYS A 364 26.75 -20.01 2.30
CA LYS A 364 27.79 -19.37 1.49
C LYS A 364 27.24 -18.72 0.22
N ASP A 365 26.13 -19.21 -0.31
CA ASP A 365 25.60 -18.75 -1.59
C ASP A 365 24.90 -17.39 -1.43
N HIS A 366 24.43 -17.05 -0.23
CA HIS A 366 23.83 -15.75 0.11
C HIS A 366 24.80 -14.73 0.73
N ALA A 367 26.12 -14.97 0.72
CA ALA A 367 27.07 -14.08 1.40
C ALA A 367 27.04 -12.62 0.89
N VAL A 368 26.86 -12.43 -0.43
CA VAL A 368 26.76 -11.09 -1.05
C VAL A 368 25.46 -10.41 -0.66
N LEU A 369 24.33 -11.13 -0.75
CA LEU A 369 23.03 -10.62 -0.33
C LEU A 369 23.06 -10.23 1.15
N LYS A 370 23.60 -11.09 2.02
CA LYS A 370 23.75 -10.80 3.45
C LYS A 370 24.53 -9.51 3.68
N ALA A 371 25.63 -9.27 2.95
CA ALA A 371 26.39 -8.03 3.09
C ALA A 371 25.56 -6.79 2.69
N LYS A 372 24.73 -6.89 1.64
CA LYS A 372 23.80 -5.82 1.24
C LYS A 372 22.74 -5.55 2.31
N THR A 373 22.15 -6.61 2.86
CA THR A 373 21.10 -6.48 3.88
C THR A 373 21.65 -6.01 5.22
N ASP A 374 22.84 -6.48 5.63
CA ASP A 374 23.55 -6.02 6.82
C ASP A 374 23.88 -4.53 6.73
N ARG A 375 24.28 -4.07 5.53
CA ARG A 375 24.58 -2.65 5.30
C ARG A 375 23.35 -1.78 5.53
N TYR A 376 22.18 -2.21 5.06
CA TYR A 376 20.93 -1.47 5.30
C TYR A 376 20.48 -1.59 6.76
N HIS A 377 20.56 -2.77 7.35
CA HIS A 377 20.25 -2.97 8.77
C HIS A 377 21.07 -2.02 9.67
N GLN A 378 22.35 -1.83 9.36
CA GLN A 378 23.18 -0.84 10.05
C GLN A 378 22.65 0.60 9.89
N ALA A 379 22.08 0.95 8.73
CA ALA A 379 21.45 2.25 8.52
C ALA A 379 20.19 2.42 9.39
N GLN A 380 19.38 1.38 9.55
CA GLN A 380 18.24 1.38 10.49
C GLN A 380 18.72 1.62 11.93
N LEU A 381 19.75 0.89 12.38
CA LEU A 381 20.31 1.06 13.73
C LEU A 381 20.89 2.47 13.95
N ASN A 382 21.42 3.09 12.90
CA ASN A 382 21.97 4.44 12.95
C ASN A 382 20.91 5.55 12.81
N LEU A 383 19.68 5.23 12.37
CA LEU A 383 18.63 6.20 12.05
C LEU A 383 18.42 7.22 13.16
N GLY A 384 18.26 6.73 14.41
CA GLY A 384 18.13 7.58 15.61
C GLY A 384 19.19 8.66 15.72
N LYS A 385 20.46 8.25 15.64
CA LYS A 385 21.60 9.16 15.72
C LYS A 385 21.63 10.14 14.54
N ASN A 386 21.35 9.65 13.34
CA ASN A 386 21.44 10.43 12.12
C ASN A 386 20.34 11.51 12.05
N ILE A 387 19.12 11.18 12.48
CA ILE A 387 18.00 12.14 12.58
C ILE A 387 18.32 13.24 13.60
N LEU A 388 18.80 12.86 14.79
CA LEU A 388 19.17 13.84 15.82
C LEU A 388 20.32 14.76 15.37
N ALA A 389 21.31 14.22 14.65
CA ALA A 389 22.40 15.00 14.09
C ALA A 389 21.91 16.00 13.02
N ALA A 390 21.03 15.57 12.12
CA ALA A 390 20.44 16.43 11.11
C ALA A 390 19.57 17.54 11.72
N HIS A 391 18.73 17.19 12.69
CA HIS A 391 17.90 18.14 13.43
C HIS A 391 18.75 19.18 14.17
N ALA A 392 19.82 18.74 14.87
CA ALA A 392 20.77 19.65 15.53
C ALA A 392 21.52 20.57 14.56
N ALA A 393 21.69 20.15 13.30
CA ALA A 393 22.27 20.97 12.22
C ALA A 393 21.25 21.92 11.56
N GLY A 394 20.01 21.98 12.07
CA GLY A 394 18.96 22.88 11.60
C GLY A 394 18.10 22.32 10.46
N VAL A 395 18.20 21.03 10.13
CA VAL A 395 17.27 20.39 9.19
C VAL A 395 15.94 20.17 9.88
N LYS A 396 14.85 20.68 9.29
CA LYS A 396 13.49 20.41 9.78
C LYS A 396 13.09 18.99 9.37
N ILE A 397 12.64 18.17 10.31
CA ILE A 397 12.26 16.78 10.04
C ILE A 397 10.95 16.50 10.75
N ASP A 398 9.89 16.28 9.97
CA ASP A 398 8.53 16.10 10.45
C ASP A 398 7.99 14.72 10.06
N SER A 399 7.19 14.11 10.94
CA SER A 399 6.49 12.84 10.69
C SER A 399 4.98 13.03 10.77
N ILE A 400 4.27 12.54 9.75
CA ILE A 400 2.82 12.40 9.73
C ILE A 400 2.50 10.90 9.69
N ALA A 401 1.93 10.37 10.76
CA ALA A 401 1.68 8.95 10.93
C ALA A 401 0.18 8.65 11.01
N GLY A 402 -0.22 7.47 10.52
CA GLY A 402 -1.50 6.85 10.85
C GLY A 402 -1.36 5.89 12.04
N ALA A 403 -2.45 5.70 12.77
CA ALA A 403 -2.45 4.84 13.96
C ALA A 403 -3.82 4.20 14.23
N ASN A 404 -3.81 3.25 15.17
CA ASN A 404 -4.99 2.58 15.72
C ASN A 404 -5.76 1.71 14.70
N LEU A 405 -5.05 1.16 13.71
CA LEU A 405 -5.56 0.13 12.79
C LEU A 405 -4.73 -1.15 12.94
N ALA A 406 -5.37 -2.30 12.76
CA ALA A 406 -4.67 -3.56 12.54
C ALA A 406 -4.26 -3.69 11.07
N PHE A 407 -3.27 -4.53 10.77
CA PHE A 407 -2.91 -4.81 9.39
C PHE A 407 -4.11 -5.40 8.62
N GLY A 408 -4.40 -4.82 7.45
CA GLY A 408 -5.57 -5.17 6.63
C GLY A 408 -6.91 -4.68 7.17
N ASP A 409 -6.92 -3.63 7.99
CA ASP A 409 -8.13 -2.85 8.28
C ASP A 409 -8.36 -1.77 7.22
N VAL A 410 -9.64 -1.43 6.98
CA VAL A 410 -10.12 -0.51 5.95
C VAL A 410 -9.95 -1.04 4.53
N GLU A 411 -8.73 -1.31 4.08
CA GLU A 411 -8.38 -1.86 2.76
C GLU A 411 -7.24 -2.88 2.92
N TYR A 412 -6.93 -3.60 1.85
CA TYR A 412 -5.85 -4.59 1.83
C TYR A 412 -6.05 -5.71 2.86
N SER A 413 -7.29 -6.16 3.04
CA SER A 413 -7.70 -7.10 4.08
C SER A 413 -7.00 -8.45 4.04
N TYR A 414 -6.35 -8.79 2.93
CA TYR A 414 -5.47 -9.96 2.83
C TYR A 414 -4.29 -9.89 3.81
N PHE A 415 -3.79 -8.70 4.17
CA PHE A 415 -2.76 -8.57 5.21
C PHE A 415 -3.25 -8.91 6.62
N SER A 416 -4.56 -9.04 6.84
CA SER A 416 -5.08 -9.47 8.14
C SER A 416 -4.70 -10.90 8.53
N ILE A 417 -4.12 -11.68 7.60
CA ILE A 417 -3.60 -13.03 7.86
C ILE A 417 -2.29 -13.06 8.65
N ILE A 418 -1.55 -11.95 8.75
CA ILE A 418 -0.27 -11.98 9.48
C ILE A 418 -0.49 -12.00 10.99
N LYS A 419 0.45 -12.57 11.75
CA LYS A 419 0.32 -12.72 13.20
C LYS A 419 0.29 -11.37 13.92
N SER A 420 1.09 -10.43 13.45
CA SER A 420 1.24 -9.09 14.01
C SER A 420 -0.04 -8.24 13.92
N ALA A 421 -1.01 -8.63 13.08
CA ALA A 421 -2.32 -7.99 13.02
C ALA A 421 -3.10 -8.04 14.34
N LEU A 422 -2.75 -8.95 15.27
CA LEU A 422 -3.44 -9.10 16.55
C LEU A 422 -3.00 -8.09 17.61
N ASN A 423 -1.80 -7.52 17.50
CA ASN A 423 -1.15 -6.81 18.60
C ASN A 423 -0.39 -5.54 18.19
N THR A 424 -0.27 -5.26 16.90
CA THR A 424 0.54 -4.15 16.40
C THR A 424 -0.33 -2.98 16.01
N ASN A 425 -0.03 -1.80 16.58
CA ASN A 425 -0.64 -0.53 16.19
C ASN A 425 -0.08 -0.09 14.84
N SER A 426 -0.93 0.14 13.85
CA SER A 426 -0.51 0.50 12.48
C SER A 426 -1.46 1.49 11.82
N ASP A 427 -1.09 1.93 10.62
CA ASP A 427 -1.98 2.58 9.65
C ASP A 427 -2.68 1.57 8.71
N GLY A 428 -2.64 0.28 9.03
CA GLY A 428 -3.14 -0.81 8.19
C GLY A 428 -2.06 -1.50 7.36
N ILE A 429 -0.89 -0.89 7.17
CA ILE A 429 0.23 -1.42 6.35
C ILE A 429 1.60 -1.25 7.02
N ILE A 430 1.81 -0.19 7.80
CA ILE A 430 3.07 0.09 8.50
C ILE A 430 2.77 0.40 9.96
N GLN A 431 3.51 -0.23 10.87
CA GLN A 431 3.35 -0.01 12.30
C GLN A 431 3.73 1.42 12.71
N LEU A 432 3.05 1.91 13.74
CA LEU A 432 3.20 3.25 14.30
C LEU A 432 4.65 3.59 14.62
N SER A 433 5.39 2.65 15.21
CA SER A 433 6.79 2.85 15.59
C SER A 433 7.68 3.14 14.38
N SER A 434 7.38 2.58 13.20
CA SER A 434 8.14 2.82 11.97
C SER A 434 7.78 4.18 11.34
N THR A 435 6.51 4.58 11.33
CA THR A 435 6.08 5.87 10.72
C THR A 435 6.39 7.10 11.57
N THR A 436 6.52 6.92 12.89
CA THR A 436 6.88 7.98 13.86
C THR A 436 8.34 7.93 14.27
N MET A 437 9.08 6.93 13.81
CA MET A 437 10.43 6.63 14.29
C MET A 437 10.49 6.45 15.82
N GLY A 438 9.54 5.70 16.40
CA GLY A 438 9.66 5.17 17.75
C GLY A 438 8.48 5.36 18.70
N ALA A 439 7.38 6.02 18.30
CA ALA A 439 6.22 6.16 19.18
C ALA A 439 5.67 4.80 19.63
N THR A 440 5.24 4.72 20.89
CA THR A 440 4.68 3.51 21.48
C THR A 440 3.17 3.54 21.32
N GLY A 441 2.58 2.46 20.81
CA GLY A 441 1.13 2.30 20.73
C GLY A 441 0.68 0.97 21.32
N ALA A 442 -0.46 0.98 22.00
CA ALA A 442 -1.19 -0.24 22.33
C ALA A 442 -1.78 -0.88 21.07
N ALA A 443 -2.11 -2.16 21.15
CA ALA A 443 -2.81 -2.85 20.06
C ALA A 443 -4.08 -2.09 19.64
N PRO A 444 -4.53 -2.21 18.38
CA PRO A 444 -5.68 -1.48 17.87
C PRO A 444 -6.92 -1.63 18.77
N GLY A 445 -7.55 -0.52 19.12
CA GLY A 445 -8.71 -0.46 20.03
C GLY A 445 -8.40 -0.68 21.51
N GLN A 446 -7.14 -0.82 21.91
CA GLN A 446 -6.71 -1.01 23.29
C GLN A 446 -6.00 0.23 23.85
N LYS A 447 -5.78 0.24 25.17
CA LYS A 447 -5.01 1.27 25.88
C LYS A 447 -3.67 0.71 26.34
N LEU A 448 -2.70 1.61 26.52
CA LEU A 448 -1.48 1.25 27.24
C LEU A 448 -1.86 0.87 28.69
N PRO A 449 -1.18 -0.11 29.30
CA PRO A 449 -1.55 -0.57 30.64
C PRO A 449 -1.39 0.57 31.67
N ASP A 450 -2.17 0.57 32.74
CA ASP A 450 -2.10 1.60 33.79
C ASP A 450 -0.71 1.71 34.45
N SER A 451 0.10 0.66 34.36
CA SER A 451 1.49 0.62 34.83
C SER A 451 2.49 1.31 33.88
N TYR A 452 2.08 1.63 32.65
CA TYR A 452 2.90 2.31 31.66
C TYR A 452 3.26 3.71 32.15
N LYS A 453 4.52 4.09 31.95
CA LYS A 453 5.02 5.42 32.31
C LYS A 453 5.57 6.07 31.05
N PRO A 454 4.98 7.18 30.58
CA PRO A 454 5.46 7.85 29.40
C PRO A 454 6.88 8.39 29.62
N ALA A 455 7.68 8.42 28.57
CA ALA A 455 9.04 8.95 28.64
C ALA A 455 9.05 10.46 28.94
N LYS A 456 8.02 11.18 28.48
CA LYS A 456 7.79 12.62 28.75
C LYS A 456 6.30 12.91 28.92
N ALA A 457 5.96 13.72 29.92
CA ALA A 457 4.58 14.15 30.13
C ALA A 457 4.10 15.07 28.97
N GLY A 458 2.81 14.99 28.63
CA GLY A 458 2.17 15.83 27.61
C GLY A 458 2.10 15.25 26.20
N TYR A 459 2.64 14.04 25.98
CA TYR A 459 2.65 13.35 24.67
C TYR A 459 1.83 12.07 24.67
N MET A 460 0.93 11.92 25.64
CA MET A 460 -0.03 10.82 25.65
C MET A 460 -1.24 11.23 24.84
N SER A 461 -1.76 10.32 24.01
CA SER A 461 -3.08 10.50 23.42
C SER A 461 -4.14 10.60 24.51
N VAL A 462 -5.23 11.33 24.23
CA VAL A 462 -6.32 11.56 25.20
C VAL A 462 -6.96 10.26 25.70
N ASP A 463 -7.04 9.26 24.82
CA ASP A 463 -7.59 7.94 25.16
C ASP A 463 -6.58 7.03 25.91
N GLY A 464 -5.30 7.40 25.96
CA GLY A 464 -4.22 6.64 26.58
C GLY A 464 -3.70 5.45 25.75
N SER A 465 -4.02 5.38 24.46
CA SER A 465 -3.58 4.30 23.58
C SER A 465 -2.19 4.49 23.00
N ILE A 466 -1.68 5.73 22.94
CA ILE A 466 -0.42 6.07 22.27
C ILE A 466 0.40 7.02 23.14
N ASP A 467 1.72 6.79 23.19
CA ASP A 467 2.73 7.69 23.73
C ASP A 467 3.67 8.14 22.60
N ALA A 468 3.56 9.40 22.19
CA ALA A 468 4.47 9.99 21.21
C ALA A 468 5.84 10.34 21.81
N SER A 469 6.01 10.37 23.14
CA SER A 469 7.28 10.75 23.77
C SER A 469 8.43 9.77 23.53
N THR A 470 8.15 8.58 23.01
CA THR A 470 9.18 7.59 22.62
C THR A 470 9.64 7.72 21.17
N ALA A 471 8.99 8.58 20.36
CA ALA A 471 9.51 8.93 19.03
C ALA A 471 10.84 9.68 19.13
N ILE A 472 11.69 9.60 18.10
CA ILE A 472 12.97 10.35 18.07
C ILE A 472 12.72 11.87 18.16
N LEU A 473 11.72 12.39 17.44
CA LEU A 473 11.37 13.82 17.40
C LEU A 473 9.89 14.01 17.80
N PRO A 474 9.55 13.92 19.09
CA PRO A 474 8.16 13.93 19.54
C PRO A 474 7.46 15.28 19.29
N ASP A 475 8.21 16.39 19.25
CA ASP A 475 7.68 17.72 18.93
C ASP A 475 7.38 17.91 17.43
N ASN A 476 7.93 17.05 16.57
CA ASN A 476 7.75 17.08 15.11
C ASN A 476 6.98 15.86 14.59
N THR A 477 6.12 15.28 15.43
CA THR A 477 5.35 14.08 15.10
C THR A 477 3.85 14.32 15.28
N TRP A 478 3.10 14.23 14.18
CA TRP A 478 1.65 14.29 14.13
C TRP A 478 1.06 12.89 13.85
N ILE A 479 0.05 12.51 14.61
CA ILE A 479 -0.55 11.17 14.60
C ILE A 479 -2.05 11.27 14.31
N PHE A 480 -2.48 10.62 13.24
CA PHE A 480 -3.86 10.58 12.80
C PHE A 480 -4.51 9.23 13.19
N ILE A 481 -5.46 9.28 14.11
CA ILE A 481 -6.15 8.11 14.65
C ILE A 481 -7.17 7.59 13.62
N GLY A 482 -7.08 6.30 13.31
CA GLY A 482 -7.90 5.64 12.30
C GLY A 482 -7.50 5.95 10.85
N GLN A 483 -6.39 6.64 10.63
CA GLN A 483 -5.88 6.93 9.30
C GLN A 483 -5.30 5.68 8.65
N HIS A 484 -5.91 5.28 7.53
CA HIS A 484 -5.38 4.23 6.68
C HIS A 484 -4.10 4.69 5.94
N HIS A 485 -3.24 3.74 5.57
CA HIS A 485 -1.96 3.98 4.90
C HIS A 485 -2.06 4.85 3.65
N GLU A 486 -3.20 4.81 2.94
CA GLU A 486 -3.48 5.77 1.86
C GLU A 486 -3.77 7.17 2.42
N ALA A 487 -2.72 7.88 2.89
CA ALA A 487 -2.78 9.25 3.39
C ALA A 487 -3.40 10.22 2.36
N GLY A 488 -3.25 9.92 1.07
CA GLY A 488 -3.92 10.62 -0.02
C GLY A 488 -5.45 10.59 0.04
N ASN A 489 -6.08 9.78 0.89
CA ASN A 489 -7.53 9.76 1.07
C ASN A 489 -8.04 10.78 2.10
N ASN A 490 -7.14 11.52 2.76
CA ASN A 490 -7.47 12.50 3.80
C ASN A 490 -6.84 13.87 3.51
N ASP A 491 -7.66 14.83 3.09
CA ASP A 491 -7.20 16.18 2.75
C ASP A 491 -6.69 16.98 3.96
N VAL A 492 -7.03 16.58 5.19
CA VAL A 492 -6.43 17.17 6.40
C VAL A 492 -4.93 16.84 6.46
N VAL A 493 -4.55 15.59 6.15
CA VAL A 493 -3.15 15.16 6.06
C VAL A 493 -2.44 15.90 4.92
N LEU A 494 -3.07 16.00 3.76
CA LEU A 494 -2.50 16.71 2.60
C LEU A 494 -2.28 18.20 2.88
N THR A 495 -3.21 18.83 3.59
CA THR A 495 -3.11 20.24 3.97
C THR A 495 -2.02 20.45 5.02
N LEU A 496 -1.87 19.54 5.99
CA LEU A 496 -0.74 19.56 6.93
C LEU A 496 0.61 19.39 6.21
N ALA A 497 0.74 18.39 5.33
CA ALA A 497 1.97 18.16 4.58
C ALA A 497 2.37 19.38 3.73
N CYS A 498 1.39 20.03 3.10
CA CYS A 498 1.59 21.29 2.39
C CYS A 498 2.04 22.41 3.35
N ALA A 499 1.36 22.58 4.49
CA ALA A 499 1.67 23.61 5.47
C ALA A 499 3.08 23.46 6.04
N LEU A 500 3.55 22.23 6.31
CA LEU A 500 4.91 22.00 6.80
C LEU A 500 5.98 22.58 5.85
N PHE A 501 5.77 22.53 4.54
CA PHE A 501 6.71 23.11 3.57
C PHE A 501 6.54 24.61 3.32
N THR A 502 5.36 25.17 3.61
CA THR A 502 4.97 26.50 3.10
C THR A 502 4.66 27.52 4.19
N ASP A 503 4.36 27.08 5.41
CA ASP A 503 4.01 27.92 6.55
C ASP A 503 5.22 28.08 7.49
N PRO A 504 5.94 29.21 7.44
CA PRO A 504 7.14 29.41 8.26
C PRO A 504 6.85 29.48 9.77
N GLU A 505 5.58 29.72 10.15
CA GLU A 505 5.15 29.78 11.55
C GLU A 505 4.83 28.40 12.13
N LEU A 506 4.67 27.35 11.30
CA LEU A 506 4.49 25.98 11.75
C LEU A 506 5.88 25.33 11.96
N LYS A 507 6.37 25.34 13.20
CA LYS A 507 7.70 24.80 13.55
C LYS A 507 7.65 23.41 14.15
N ASP A 508 6.59 23.14 14.91
CA ASP A 508 6.37 21.93 15.71
C ASP A 508 4.87 21.85 16.10
N ILE A 509 4.51 20.80 16.86
CA ILE A 509 3.15 20.59 17.38
C ILE A 509 2.65 21.71 18.32
N HIS A 510 3.56 22.52 18.88
CA HIS A 510 3.22 23.59 19.83
C HIS A 510 2.96 24.93 19.16
N SER A 511 3.33 25.04 17.88
CA SER A 511 3.26 26.29 17.13
C SER A 511 1.81 26.74 16.88
N LYS A 512 0.94 25.82 16.44
CA LYS A 512 -0.48 26.08 16.12
C LYS A 512 -1.39 24.92 16.55
N PRO A 513 -1.44 24.55 17.84
CA PRO A 513 -2.12 23.33 18.30
C PRO A 513 -3.64 23.34 18.06
N ASP A 514 -4.27 24.52 18.00
CA ASP A 514 -5.70 24.68 17.71
C ASP A 514 -6.03 24.54 16.21
N VAL A 515 -5.02 24.46 15.35
CA VAL A 515 -5.16 24.28 13.90
C VAL A 515 -4.61 22.91 13.48
N TRP A 516 -3.46 22.53 14.04
CA TRP A 516 -2.69 21.33 13.74
C TRP A 516 -2.39 20.55 15.03
N PRO A 517 -3.40 19.93 15.66
CA PRO A 517 -3.19 19.17 16.90
C PRO A 517 -2.28 17.97 16.66
N GLN A 518 -1.46 17.62 17.65
CA GLN A 518 -0.58 16.43 17.60
C GLN A 518 -1.37 15.15 17.31
N TYR A 519 -2.55 15.01 17.91
CA TYR A 519 -3.47 13.89 17.68
C TYR A 519 -4.70 14.40 16.93
N ASN A 520 -4.94 13.84 15.76
CA ASN A 520 -6.05 14.23 14.89
C ASN A 520 -6.86 13.00 14.45
N GLY A 521 -8.04 13.20 13.88
CA GLY A 521 -8.87 12.14 13.30
C GLY A 521 -8.61 11.93 11.82
N THR A 522 -9.46 11.15 11.15
CA THR A 522 -9.38 10.93 9.70
C THR A 522 -10.66 11.36 8.99
N CYS A 523 -10.54 11.95 7.80
CA CYS A 523 -11.67 12.24 6.91
C CYS A 523 -11.44 11.52 5.57
N ARG A 524 -12.45 10.82 5.05
CA ARG A 524 -12.35 10.09 3.76
C ARG A 524 -12.78 10.98 2.59
N THR A 525 -11.95 11.98 2.28
CA THR A 525 -12.27 13.04 1.30
C THR A 525 -11.83 12.73 -0.13
N LYS A 526 -11.20 11.58 -0.38
CA LYS A 526 -10.74 11.15 -1.73
C LYS A 526 -11.82 11.34 -2.80
N GLU A 527 -13.05 10.91 -2.52
CA GLU A 527 -14.15 10.98 -3.48
C GLU A 527 -14.58 12.41 -3.80
N ILE A 528 -14.62 13.27 -2.78
CA ILE A 528 -14.91 14.69 -2.93
C ILE A 528 -13.85 15.32 -3.84
N ARG A 529 -12.57 15.15 -3.49
CA ARG A 529 -11.45 15.75 -4.22
C ARG A 529 -11.33 15.24 -5.65
N ARG A 530 -11.42 13.92 -5.83
CA ARG A 530 -11.05 13.28 -7.09
C ARG A 530 -12.15 13.30 -8.14
N TRP A 531 -13.42 13.30 -7.71
CA TRP A 531 -14.53 13.15 -8.65
C TRP A 531 -15.68 14.10 -8.39
N LEU A 532 -16.27 14.12 -7.18
CA LEU A 532 -17.52 14.84 -6.95
C LEU A 532 -17.39 16.35 -7.13
N LEU A 533 -16.37 16.97 -6.52
CA LEU A 533 -16.18 18.41 -6.61
C LEU A 533 -15.74 18.86 -8.02
N PRO A 534 -14.79 18.18 -8.69
CA PRO A 534 -14.49 18.45 -10.10
C PRO A 534 -15.70 18.35 -11.01
N ASP A 535 -16.51 17.28 -10.91
CA ASP A 535 -17.70 17.08 -11.73
C ASP A 535 -18.73 18.21 -11.50
N ALA A 536 -18.98 18.56 -10.23
CA ALA A 536 -19.89 19.64 -9.85
C ALA A 536 -19.45 21.00 -10.44
N LYS A 537 -18.17 21.34 -10.30
CA LYS A 537 -17.61 22.58 -10.88
C LYS A 537 -17.66 22.60 -12.41
N ALA A 538 -17.32 21.47 -13.04
CA ALA A 538 -17.33 21.34 -14.49
C ALA A 538 -18.75 21.47 -15.06
N TYR A 539 -19.75 20.89 -14.39
CA TYR A 539 -21.15 21.06 -14.78
C TYR A 539 -21.60 22.51 -14.54
N ARG A 540 -21.33 23.07 -13.36
CA ARG A 540 -21.70 24.45 -13.01
C ARG A 540 -21.20 25.49 -14.01
N ALA A 541 -19.99 25.31 -14.54
CA ALA A 541 -19.38 26.21 -15.52
C ALA A 541 -20.09 26.19 -16.89
N LYS A 542 -20.82 25.12 -17.23
CA LYS A 542 -21.51 24.96 -18.51
C LYS A 542 -22.98 25.39 -18.48
N ILE A 543 -23.57 25.52 -17.28
CA ILE A 543 -25.01 25.78 -17.11
C ILE A 543 -25.45 27.04 -17.89
N ASP A 544 -24.65 28.10 -17.85
CA ASP A 544 -25.00 29.38 -18.48
C ASP A 544 -24.96 29.33 -20.03
N GLU A 545 -24.35 28.29 -20.60
CA GLU A 545 -24.25 28.02 -22.04
C GLU A 545 -25.34 27.06 -22.55
N LEU A 546 -26.09 26.41 -21.66
CA LEU A 546 -27.15 25.47 -22.03
C LEU A 546 -28.36 26.19 -22.66
N PRO A 547 -29.12 25.51 -23.55
CA PRO A 547 -30.45 25.96 -23.97
C PRO A 547 -31.35 26.25 -22.77
N GLU A 548 -32.19 27.29 -22.85
CA GLU A 548 -33.01 27.75 -21.71
C GLU A 548 -33.95 26.65 -21.16
N ASP A 549 -34.40 25.74 -22.01
CA ASP A 549 -35.25 24.60 -21.69
C ASP A 549 -34.49 23.39 -21.10
N GLU A 550 -33.16 23.38 -21.17
CA GLU A 550 -32.28 22.35 -20.59
C GLU A 550 -31.58 22.83 -19.30
N ARG A 551 -31.76 24.11 -18.92
CA ARG A 551 -31.13 24.67 -17.71
C ARG A 551 -31.78 24.13 -16.44
N PRO A 552 -30.99 23.79 -15.41
CA PRO A 552 -31.52 23.53 -14.07
C PRO A 552 -32.27 24.75 -13.51
N SER A 553 -33.18 24.51 -12.57
CA SER A 553 -33.91 25.60 -11.92
C SER A 553 -32.96 26.49 -11.10
N ALA A 554 -33.38 27.72 -10.81
CA ALA A 554 -32.60 28.64 -9.97
C ALA A 554 -32.29 28.03 -8.59
N GLU A 555 -33.23 27.27 -8.02
CA GLU A 555 -33.04 26.54 -6.77
C GLU A 555 -31.98 25.44 -6.89
N GLN A 556 -31.98 24.68 -7.99
CA GLN A 556 -30.99 23.63 -8.25
C GLN A 556 -29.58 24.20 -8.46
N ILE A 557 -29.46 25.34 -9.14
CA ILE A 557 -28.20 26.05 -9.30
C ILE A 557 -27.69 26.54 -7.94
N ALA A 558 -28.57 27.14 -7.12
CA ALA A 558 -28.20 27.60 -5.78
C ALA A 558 -27.76 26.44 -4.87
N GLU A 559 -28.43 25.28 -4.96
CA GLU A 559 -28.04 24.08 -4.22
C GLU A 559 -26.72 23.49 -4.70
N LEU A 560 -26.47 23.48 -6.02
CA LEU A 560 -25.18 23.07 -6.59
C LEU A 560 -24.04 23.97 -6.11
N ASP A 561 -24.24 25.30 -6.13
CA ASP A 561 -23.26 26.27 -5.63
C ASP A 561 -22.97 26.06 -4.13
N ALA A 562 -24.02 25.81 -3.33
CA ALA A 562 -23.87 25.53 -1.91
C ALA A 562 -23.20 24.17 -1.63
N ALA A 563 -23.46 23.14 -2.46
CA ALA A 563 -22.79 21.85 -2.38
C ALA A 563 -21.29 21.95 -2.77
N ILE A 564 -20.96 22.74 -3.79
CA ILE A 564 -19.58 23.05 -4.18
C ILE A 564 -18.86 23.72 -3.01
N ALA A 565 -19.45 24.78 -2.43
CA ALA A 565 -18.86 25.49 -1.30
C ALA A 565 -18.62 24.57 -0.08
N GLN A 566 -19.58 23.70 0.24
CA GLN A 566 -19.41 22.74 1.33
C GLN A 566 -18.34 21.68 1.03
N GLY A 567 -18.23 21.25 -0.23
CA GLY A 567 -17.15 20.37 -0.69
C GLY A 567 -15.78 21.02 -0.52
N GLU A 568 -15.64 22.30 -0.89
CA GLU A 568 -14.41 23.07 -0.71
C GLU A 568 -14.06 23.25 0.76
N GLU A 569 -15.04 23.53 1.63
CA GLU A 569 -14.83 23.59 3.09
C GLU A 569 -14.28 22.26 3.61
N ALA A 570 -14.89 21.13 3.22
CA ALA A 570 -14.44 19.80 3.64
C ALA A 570 -13.00 19.48 3.21
N LEU A 571 -12.56 19.94 2.03
CA LEU A 571 -11.19 19.74 1.56
C LEU A 571 -10.17 20.69 2.21
N ASN A 572 -10.60 21.73 2.91
CA ASN A 572 -9.73 22.74 3.53
C ASN A 572 -9.68 22.65 5.06
N MET A 573 -10.30 21.62 5.65
CA MET A 573 -10.23 21.36 7.08
C MET A 573 -8.80 21.04 7.53
N THR A 574 -8.43 21.53 8.72
CA THR A 574 -7.15 21.26 9.38
C THR A 574 -7.31 20.35 10.61
N ILE A 575 -8.52 20.31 11.17
CA ILE A 575 -8.95 19.35 12.18
C ILE A 575 -9.98 18.44 11.54
N ALA A 576 -9.79 17.13 11.68
CA ALA A 576 -10.67 16.15 11.08
C ALA A 576 -12.07 16.20 11.71
N ASP A 577 -13.07 16.33 10.85
CA ASP A 577 -14.49 16.24 11.18
C ASP A 577 -15.15 15.27 10.16
N PRO A 578 -15.23 13.97 10.51
CA PRO A 578 -15.79 12.95 9.61
C PRO A 578 -17.25 13.24 9.25
N GLU A 579 -18.04 13.77 10.19
CA GLU A 579 -19.46 14.06 9.96
C GLU A 579 -19.64 15.17 8.93
N LYS A 580 -18.83 16.24 9.00
CA LYS A 580 -18.83 17.29 7.97
C LYS A 580 -18.37 16.78 6.61
N ALA A 581 -17.32 15.97 6.56
CA ALA A 581 -16.84 15.38 5.31
C ALA A 581 -17.91 14.48 4.67
N ASP A 582 -18.56 13.63 5.45
CA ASP A 582 -19.63 12.74 4.98
C ASP A 582 -20.86 13.54 4.52
N ALA A 583 -21.24 14.61 5.25
CA ALA A 583 -22.31 15.51 4.84
C ALA A 583 -22.01 16.20 3.50
N ALA A 584 -20.79 16.71 3.31
CA ALA A 584 -20.36 17.32 2.05
C ALA A 584 -20.39 16.32 0.88
N LYS A 585 -19.87 15.10 1.10
CA LYS A 585 -19.94 14.01 0.12
C LYS A 585 -21.38 13.68 -0.25
N ALA A 586 -22.26 13.53 0.73
CA ALA A 586 -23.67 13.21 0.52
C ALA A 586 -24.38 14.32 -0.27
N ARG A 587 -24.17 15.59 0.10
CA ARG A 587 -24.78 16.74 -0.58
C ARG A 587 -24.36 16.84 -2.04
N LEU A 588 -23.05 16.75 -2.31
CA LEU A 588 -22.51 16.73 -3.69
C LEU A 588 -23.06 15.56 -4.49
N THR A 589 -23.12 14.37 -3.89
CA THR A 589 -23.65 13.17 -4.57
C THR A 589 -25.11 13.38 -4.93
N ASN A 590 -25.94 13.83 -3.99
CA ASN A 590 -27.37 14.01 -4.18
C ASN A 590 -27.68 15.01 -5.29
N ILE A 591 -27.04 16.20 -5.28
CA ILE A 591 -27.32 17.21 -6.29
C ILE A 591 -26.83 16.78 -7.68
N LEU A 592 -25.68 16.08 -7.78
CA LEU A 592 -25.21 15.54 -9.05
C LEU A 592 -26.14 14.46 -9.61
N VAL A 593 -26.74 13.63 -8.76
CA VAL A 593 -27.76 12.64 -9.17
C VAL A 593 -29.04 13.34 -9.62
N GLU A 594 -29.51 14.33 -8.86
CA GLU A 594 -30.69 15.12 -9.20
C GLU A 594 -30.54 15.80 -10.57
N LEU A 595 -29.35 16.32 -10.87
CA LEU A 595 -29.00 16.98 -12.13
C LEU A 595 -28.64 16.01 -13.27
N GLY A 596 -28.80 14.69 -13.06
CA GLY A 596 -28.50 13.66 -14.06
C GLY A 596 -27.02 13.55 -14.43
N GLN A 597 -26.12 14.12 -13.62
CA GLN A 597 -24.67 14.05 -13.83
C GLN A 597 -24.06 12.76 -13.24
N ARG A 598 -24.82 12.06 -12.39
CA ARG A 598 -24.42 10.78 -11.80
C ARG A 598 -25.60 9.84 -11.66
N GLU A 599 -25.31 8.55 -11.76
CA GLU A 599 -26.26 7.50 -11.43
C GLU A 599 -26.44 7.40 -9.91
N PRO A 600 -27.67 7.14 -9.43
CA PRO A 600 -27.89 6.87 -8.02
C PRO A 600 -27.13 5.61 -7.58
N ALA A 601 -26.71 5.59 -6.31
CA ALA A 601 -26.11 4.39 -5.74
C ALA A 601 -27.06 3.19 -5.89
N LYS A 602 -26.53 2.05 -6.31
CA LYS A 602 -27.33 0.81 -6.38
C LYS A 602 -27.74 0.43 -4.96
N GLU A 603 -29.04 0.39 -4.69
CA GLU A 603 -29.51 -0.12 -3.40
C GLU A 603 -29.06 -1.58 -3.23
N THR A 604 -28.36 -1.86 -2.12
CA THR A 604 -28.09 -3.24 -1.73
C THR A 604 -29.42 -3.92 -1.43
N SER A 605 -29.82 -4.88 -2.29
CA SER A 605 -31.13 -5.50 -2.15
C SER A 605 -31.30 -6.14 -0.76
N LYS A 606 -32.49 -6.00 -0.15
CA LYS A 606 -32.83 -6.70 1.11
C LYS A 606 -32.58 -8.22 1.03
N ALA A 607 -32.70 -8.79 -0.16
CA ALA A 607 -32.38 -10.19 -0.45
C ALA A 607 -30.88 -10.50 -0.29
N ALA A 608 -29.98 -9.60 -0.73
CA ALA A 608 -28.53 -9.76 -0.56
C ALA A 608 -28.13 -9.74 0.93
N PHE A 609 -28.69 -8.83 1.72
CA PHE A 609 -28.46 -8.79 3.16
C PHE A 609 -28.97 -10.07 3.88
N ALA A 610 -30.17 -10.54 3.53
CA ALA A 610 -30.71 -11.78 4.06
C ALA A 610 -29.86 -12.99 3.67
N LEU A 611 -29.38 -13.03 2.42
CA LEU A 611 -28.48 -14.08 1.93
C LEU A 611 -27.15 -14.09 2.69
N GLU A 612 -26.54 -12.91 2.91
CA GLU A 612 -25.31 -12.81 3.68
C GLU A 612 -25.48 -13.36 5.10
N LYS A 613 -26.54 -12.97 5.81
CA LYS A 613 -26.85 -13.50 7.14
C LYS A 613 -27.05 -15.01 7.14
N ALA A 614 -27.75 -15.56 6.14
CA ALA A 614 -27.96 -17.00 6.01
C ALA A 614 -26.63 -17.74 5.73
N CYS A 615 -25.80 -17.25 4.82
CA CYS A 615 -24.49 -17.81 4.51
C CYS A 615 -23.54 -17.75 5.71
N CYS A 616 -23.53 -16.62 6.44
CA CYS A 616 -22.77 -16.46 7.69
C CYS A 616 -23.19 -17.50 8.72
N ALA A 617 -24.50 -17.64 8.98
CA ALA A 617 -25.02 -18.64 9.91
C ALA A 617 -24.66 -20.08 9.51
N LEU A 618 -24.76 -20.42 8.22
CA LEU A 618 -24.36 -21.74 7.72
C LEU A 618 -22.85 -22.00 7.89
N SER A 619 -22.01 -20.99 7.63
CA SER A 619 -20.56 -21.06 7.85
C SER A 619 -20.24 -21.29 9.32
N LEU A 620 -20.89 -20.56 10.25
CA LEU A 620 -20.76 -20.76 11.70
C LEU A 620 -21.23 -22.14 12.14
N ILE A 621 -22.36 -22.62 11.64
CA ILE A 621 -22.85 -23.97 11.94
C ILE A 621 -21.84 -25.02 11.48
N ALA A 622 -21.27 -24.88 10.27
CA ALA A 622 -20.23 -25.78 9.79
C ALA A 622 -18.99 -25.75 10.69
N LEU A 623 -18.51 -24.56 11.08
CA LEU A 623 -17.39 -24.44 12.02
C LEU A 623 -17.68 -25.11 13.37
N LYS A 624 -18.86 -24.89 13.96
CA LYS A 624 -19.23 -25.47 15.25
C LYS A 624 -19.47 -26.99 15.20
N THR A 625 -19.90 -27.53 14.06
CA THR A 625 -20.26 -28.95 13.91
C THR A 625 -19.07 -29.83 13.54
N ILE A 626 -18.21 -29.37 12.62
CA ILE A 626 -17.09 -30.17 12.10
C ILE A 626 -15.72 -29.52 12.34
N GLY A 627 -15.65 -28.37 13.02
CA GLY A 627 -14.40 -27.67 13.33
C GLY A 627 -13.73 -27.17 12.06
N SER A 628 -12.42 -27.36 11.96
CA SER A 628 -11.59 -27.12 10.76
C SER A 628 -11.45 -28.33 9.84
N GLN A 629 -12.12 -29.43 10.15
CA GLN A 629 -12.00 -30.67 9.39
C GLN A 629 -12.68 -30.53 8.02
N GLY A 630 -12.08 -31.15 7.00
CA GLY A 630 -12.76 -31.35 5.73
C GLY A 630 -13.91 -32.36 5.87
N TYR A 631 -14.88 -32.32 4.98
CA TYR A 631 -16.03 -33.23 5.00
C TYR A 631 -15.59 -34.70 4.96
N SER A 632 -14.54 -35.03 4.20
CA SER A 632 -13.98 -36.38 4.16
C SER A 632 -13.28 -36.80 5.45
N ASP A 633 -12.69 -35.85 6.17
CA ASP A 633 -11.95 -36.11 7.41
C ASP A 633 -12.92 -36.60 8.49
N VAL A 634 -14.09 -35.95 8.59
CA VAL A 634 -15.19 -36.36 9.47
C VAL A 634 -15.66 -37.78 9.16
N THR A 635 -15.91 -38.08 7.87
CA THR A 635 -16.34 -39.43 7.45
C THR A 635 -15.28 -40.49 7.78
N ARG A 636 -13.99 -40.20 7.56
CA ARG A 636 -12.88 -41.11 7.89
C ARG A 636 -12.77 -41.37 9.38
N VAL A 637 -12.94 -40.34 10.22
CA VAL A 637 -12.92 -40.49 11.69
C VAL A 637 -14.07 -41.37 12.17
N ILE A 638 -15.28 -41.15 11.67
CA ILE A 638 -16.46 -41.97 12.02
C ILE A 638 -16.24 -43.43 11.60
N ILE A 639 -15.77 -43.68 10.38
CA ILE A 639 -15.50 -45.04 9.89
C ILE A 639 -14.41 -45.72 10.74
N ARG A 640 -13.31 -45.02 11.06
CA ARG A 640 -12.24 -45.57 11.91
C ARG A 640 -12.72 -45.88 13.32
N PHE A 641 -13.59 -45.04 13.88
CA PHE A 641 -14.22 -45.29 15.18
C PHE A 641 -15.11 -46.54 15.12
N ILE A 642 -15.96 -46.68 14.10
CA ILE A 642 -16.81 -47.86 13.90
C ILE A 642 -15.97 -49.13 13.76
N ILE A 643 -14.89 -49.10 12.97
CA ILE A 643 -13.99 -50.25 12.80
C ILE A 643 -13.31 -50.63 14.13
N LYS A 644 -12.78 -49.65 14.89
CA LYS A 644 -12.18 -49.90 16.20
C LYS A 644 -13.19 -50.43 17.22
N PHE A 645 -14.40 -49.87 17.22
CA PHE A 645 -15.49 -50.31 18.09
C PHE A 645 -15.89 -51.75 17.76
N LEU A 646 -16.14 -52.07 16.49
CA LEU A 646 -16.45 -53.44 16.05
C LEU A 646 -15.30 -54.41 16.36
N GLY A 647 -14.05 -54.01 16.19
CA GLY A 647 -12.88 -54.81 16.55
C GLY A 647 -12.58 -54.91 18.05
N SER A 648 -13.28 -54.13 18.91
CA SER A 648 -13.22 -54.25 20.37
C SER A 648 -14.40 -55.02 20.96
N VAL A 649 -15.45 -55.24 20.15
CA VAL A 649 -16.67 -55.98 20.50
C VAL A 649 -16.61 -57.43 19.97
N ILE A 650 -15.75 -57.70 18.98
CA ILE A 650 -15.30 -59.03 18.57
C ILE A 650 -14.04 -59.37 19.36
#